data_AF-A0A9D4TZR3-F1
#
_entry.id   AF-A0A9D4TZR3-F1
#
_cell.length_a   1.000
_cell.length_b   1.000
_cell.length_c   1.000
_cell.angle_alpha   90.00
_cell.angle_beta   90.00
_cell.angle_gamma   90.00
#
_symmetry.space_group_name_H-M   'P 1'
#
loop_
_entity.id
_entity.type
_entity.pdbx_description
1 polymer ?
#
loop_
_entity_poly.entity_id
_entity_poly.type
_entity_poly.pdbx_seq_one_letter_code
_entity_poly.pdbx_strand_id
1 'polypeptide(L)'
;MYLSCGRPAALGASRAARKSCVVLAAAGARRPPSTTGFNQAPSNSGRQKPPGQHRQTGGGGGGGGSSGSTWQDVDTTPVWRVFGIVVPADDDPGKDEYVQVHPALLAAVSRKVGVRGAQLLPAEAVRVVRKSFDARSKRGRGQSEVRTWAYCVDVDSAALKEAGVRRLEERPGSFERQQQQDAPPASQHSSGTGHSSSSGGGASAEPVVVVGSGPAGLWAALQLAEAGVKVILLDRGQPVEVRGRDIGALFVRQQVNPESNLCYGEGGAGTWSDGKLTTRIGRNSDPVRQVLDTLYRFGAPDSVLVSGKPHLGTDRLVRILKAFRQHLIELGCEVRFGSRVEQLVVRNGRVGGVQLADGSTIAASRVVLAVGHSSRDVYRSLLQHDVSITPKPFAVGFRIEHPQGLIDSLQYGEDDATSKVLRGKGPFPVAEYRLAAEITADAAAQAAASAAAAASKRSGSSYFKEGWYQPLSLASDAGSGEDGVIDGAAAAVGSGSRGVYSFCMCPGGQIVPTSTNENELCINGMSFSRRDSKWANSALVVTVQPSDWQHLVPQHGLLAGMALQEGYEREAARRGGAAFVAPAQRASDFLAGRPSSGQLPPSSYRLGVKATSLHDFYPPHMTAAFVAALQRFNRQMPGFAGDQALLHAAETRTSAPIRIDRHPTSLESVSLPGLYPCGEGAGYAGGIVSSAVDGLRVGATIAAELTGRDLTIASNAFKGVKATY
;
A
#
# COMPACT_ATOMS: atom_id res chain seq x y z
N MET A 1 29.93 -33.92 -9.51
CA MET A 1 31.20 -34.47 -9.00
C MET A 1 31.34 -34.09 -7.53
N TYR A 2 31.50 -35.09 -6.68
CA TYR A 2 31.71 -35.04 -5.23
C TYR A 2 33.14 -34.61 -4.89
N LEU A 3 33.33 -33.94 -3.74
CA LEU A 3 34.53 -33.85 -2.87
C LEU A 3 34.14 -32.90 -1.71
N SER A 4 33.88 -33.28 -0.44
CA SER A 4 34.61 -34.05 0.60
C SER A 4 35.76 -33.30 1.29
N CYS A 5 35.78 -33.41 2.63
CA CYS A 5 36.78 -33.02 3.66
C CYS A 5 36.57 -31.61 4.29
N GLY A 6 36.50 -31.42 5.61
CA GLY A 6 36.61 -32.30 6.78
C GLY A 6 36.25 -31.57 8.09
N ARG A 7 35.84 -32.34 9.12
CA ARG A 7 35.59 -31.92 10.52
C ARG A 7 36.91 -31.79 11.32
N PRO A 8 36.85 -31.27 12.55
CA PRO A 8 37.19 -32.15 13.67
C PRO A 8 36.20 -32.14 14.85
N ALA A 9 36.50 -33.05 15.78
CA ALA A 9 35.70 -33.76 16.78
C ALA A 9 35.18 -32.98 18.01
N ALA A 10 34.27 -33.67 18.70
CA ALA A 10 33.58 -33.33 19.94
C ALA A 10 34.23 -33.99 21.18
N LEU A 11 33.95 -33.43 22.36
CA LEU A 11 33.93 -34.02 23.72
C LEU A 11 33.05 -33.07 24.56
N GLY A 12 32.13 -33.45 25.44
CA GLY A 12 31.72 -34.74 25.98
C GLY A 12 30.34 -34.61 26.64
N ALA A 13 29.74 -35.76 26.92
CA ALA A 13 28.36 -35.96 27.34
C ALA A 13 28.12 -35.74 28.85
N SER A 14 26.86 -35.46 29.22
CA SER A 14 26.25 -36.00 30.43
C SER A 14 24.76 -36.25 30.20
N ARG A 15 24.30 -37.40 30.68
CA ARG A 15 23.02 -38.08 30.45
C ARG A 15 22.05 -37.85 31.62
N ALA A 16 20.77 -38.13 31.32
CA ALA A 16 19.72 -38.66 32.21
C ALA A 16 19.07 -37.66 33.18
N ALA A 17 17.78 -37.75 33.53
CA ALA A 17 16.60 -38.47 33.08
C ALA A 17 15.45 -37.98 33.98
N ARG A 18 14.22 -37.89 33.47
CA ARG A 18 13.05 -38.60 34.03
C ARG A 18 11.73 -38.09 33.42
N LYS A 19 10.98 -39.08 32.97
CA LYS A 19 9.57 -39.08 32.60
C LYS A 19 8.71 -38.64 33.79
N SER A 20 7.56 -38.01 33.53
CA SER A 20 6.27 -38.39 34.12
C SER A 20 5.12 -37.74 33.34
N CYS A 21 4.43 -38.59 32.57
CA CYS A 21 3.05 -38.43 32.17
C CYS A 21 2.17 -38.53 33.43
N VAL A 22 1.21 -37.63 33.60
CA VAL A 22 0.01 -37.90 34.40
C VAL A 22 -1.21 -37.57 33.55
N VAL A 23 -1.91 -38.63 33.20
CA VAL A 23 -3.29 -38.65 32.73
C VAL A 23 -4.18 -38.68 33.97
N LEU A 24 -5.18 -37.80 34.04
CA LEU A 24 -6.36 -38.02 34.88
C LEU A 24 -7.58 -37.49 34.12
N ALA A 25 -8.41 -38.43 33.68
CA ALA A 25 -9.78 -38.23 33.26
C ALA A 25 -10.70 -38.50 34.45
N ALA A 26 -11.79 -37.74 34.57
CA ALA A 26 -13.18 -38.22 34.58
C ALA A 26 -14.14 -37.44 35.50
N ALA A 27 -15.28 -37.12 34.89
CA ALA A 27 -16.65 -37.19 35.40
C ALA A 27 -17.20 -36.12 36.37
N GLY A 28 -18.34 -35.54 35.96
CA GLY A 28 -19.20 -34.73 36.82
C GLY A 28 -20.38 -34.08 36.08
N ALA A 29 -21.22 -34.88 35.42
CA ALA A 29 -22.48 -34.43 34.83
C ALA A 29 -23.52 -34.09 35.91
N ARG A 30 -24.24 -32.97 35.78
CA ARG A 30 -25.63 -32.81 36.28
C ARG A 30 -26.44 -31.90 35.34
N ARG A 31 -27.60 -32.43 34.94
CA ARG A 31 -28.70 -31.80 34.19
C ARG A 31 -29.85 -31.46 35.18
N PRO A 32 -30.95 -30.81 34.75
CA PRO A 32 -31.57 -29.64 35.39
C PRO A 32 -32.82 -29.99 36.22
N PRO A 33 -33.58 -28.98 36.70
CA PRO A 33 -35.02 -29.12 36.86
C PRO A 33 -35.82 -28.19 35.95
N SER A 34 -37.02 -28.67 35.64
CA SER A 34 -38.02 -28.16 34.72
C SER A 34 -39.22 -27.53 35.45
N THR A 35 -39.89 -26.62 34.74
CA THR A 35 -41.35 -26.37 34.64
C THR A 35 -42.21 -25.99 35.85
N THR A 36 -42.89 -24.84 35.72
CA THR A 36 -44.37 -24.58 35.72
C THR A 36 -44.54 -23.04 35.85
N GLY A 37 -45.19 -22.24 35.00
CA GLY A 37 -46.49 -22.35 34.33
C GLY A 37 -47.51 -21.47 35.09
N PHE A 38 -47.99 -20.35 34.53
CA PHE A 38 -49.38 -19.85 34.64
C PHE A 38 -49.60 -18.49 33.92
N ASN A 39 -50.72 -18.42 33.21
CA ASN A 39 -51.34 -17.28 32.50
C ASN A 39 -51.67 -16.09 33.41
N GLN A 40 -51.70 -14.87 32.85
CA GLN A 40 -52.91 -14.03 32.73
C GLN A 40 -52.61 -12.68 32.05
N ALA A 41 -53.46 -12.30 31.09
CA ALA A 41 -53.60 -10.96 30.55
C ALA A 41 -54.29 -10.02 31.56
N PRO A 42 -54.18 -8.70 31.37
CA PRO A 42 -55.43 -7.97 31.12
C PRO A 42 -55.35 -6.88 30.05
N SER A 43 -56.55 -6.53 29.63
CA SER A 43 -57.02 -5.67 28.55
C SER A 43 -57.10 -4.16 28.87
N ASN A 44 -56.99 -3.36 27.82
CA ASN A 44 -57.70 -2.11 27.48
C ASN A 44 -57.93 -0.97 28.49
N SER A 45 -57.42 0.21 28.12
CA SER A 45 -58.17 1.49 27.99
C SER A 45 -57.23 2.48 27.27
N GLY A 46 -57.53 3.20 26.19
CA GLY A 46 -58.79 3.78 25.73
C GLY A 46 -58.65 5.31 25.78
N ARG A 47 -58.38 5.97 24.64
CA ARG A 47 -58.77 7.38 24.38
C ARG A 47 -58.59 7.74 22.90
N GLN A 48 -59.70 8.10 22.26
CA GLN A 48 -59.81 8.60 20.87
C GLN A 48 -60.10 10.12 20.86
N LYS A 49 -59.58 10.77 19.80
CA LYS A 49 -60.12 11.92 19.00
C LYS A 49 -60.17 13.33 19.63
N PRO A 50 -60.07 14.44 18.84
CA PRO A 50 -60.78 14.67 17.55
C PRO A 50 -59.98 15.36 16.40
N PRO A 51 -60.61 15.58 15.22
CA PRO A 51 -59.96 15.96 13.97
C PRO A 51 -60.22 17.42 13.51
N GLY A 52 -59.39 17.89 12.57
CA GLY A 52 -59.73 18.91 11.56
C GLY A 52 -58.95 20.23 11.64
N GLN A 53 -58.21 20.57 10.57
CA GLN A 53 -58.58 21.67 9.64
C GLN A 53 -57.49 21.91 8.57
N HIS A 54 -57.96 22.16 7.35
CA HIS A 54 -57.20 22.55 6.16
C HIS A 54 -56.56 23.95 6.30
N ARG A 55 -55.35 24.11 5.74
CA ARG A 55 -54.95 25.35 5.03
C ARG A 55 -53.94 25.04 3.93
N GLN A 56 -54.34 25.33 2.68
CA GLN A 56 -53.47 25.61 1.53
C GLN A 56 -52.62 26.87 1.88
N THR A 57 -51.45 27.20 1.33
CA THR A 57 -50.91 27.21 -0.04
C THR A 57 -49.39 27.44 0.04
N GLY A 58 -48.64 27.21 -1.04
CA GLY A 58 -47.36 27.90 -1.28
C GLY A 58 -46.27 27.02 -1.85
N GLY A 59 -46.14 27.01 -3.18
CA GLY A 59 -45.08 26.30 -3.90
C GLY A 59 -43.68 26.88 -3.68
N GLY A 60 -42.70 25.99 -3.74
CA GLY A 60 -41.29 26.32 -3.85
C GLY A 60 -40.58 25.12 -4.48
N GLY A 61 -40.39 25.18 -5.80
CA GLY A 61 -39.65 24.17 -6.54
C GLY A 61 -38.20 24.12 -6.07
N GLY A 62 -37.81 23.00 -5.49
CA GLY A 62 -36.42 22.62 -5.26
C GLY A 62 -36.21 21.25 -5.87
N GLY A 63 -35.53 21.20 -7.02
CA GLY A 63 -35.13 19.97 -7.67
C GLY A 63 -34.12 19.20 -6.82
N GLY A 64 -34.63 18.40 -5.88
CA GLY A 64 -33.86 17.31 -5.28
C GLY A 64 -33.90 16.13 -6.24
N GLY A 65 -32.77 15.83 -6.89
CA GLY A 65 -32.61 14.60 -7.65
C GLY A 65 -32.88 13.40 -6.74
N SER A 66 -34.02 12.75 -6.91
CA SER A 66 -34.26 11.46 -6.29
C SER A 66 -33.27 10.47 -6.89
N SER A 67 -32.42 9.85 -6.07
CA SER A 67 -31.76 8.62 -6.46
C SER A 67 -32.84 7.54 -6.54
N GLY A 68 -33.61 7.54 -7.64
CA GLY A 68 -34.78 6.70 -7.84
C GLY A 68 -34.38 5.24 -7.88
N SER A 69 -34.77 4.49 -6.85
CA SER A 69 -34.72 3.04 -6.90
C SER A 69 -35.71 2.52 -7.92
N THR A 70 -35.22 1.76 -8.90
CA THR A 70 -36.06 1.33 -10.02
C THR A 70 -36.08 -0.19 -10.08
N TRP A 71 -37.28 -0.77 -10.02
CA TRP A 71 -37.45 -2.21 -10.20
C TRP A 71 -37.25 -2.59 -11.67
N GLN A 72 -36.30 -3.47 -11.95
CA GLN A 72 -35.97 -3.94 -13.29
C GLN A 72 -36.23 -5.43 -13.38
N ASP A 73 -36.65 -5.91 -14.56
CA ASP A 73 -36.67 -7.35 -14.83
C ASP A 73 -35.23 -7.89 -14.84
N VAL A 74 -35.04 -9.10 -14.32
CA VAL A 74 -33.69 -9.66 -14.13
C VAL A 74 -32.93 -9.87 -15.44
N ASP A 75 -33.64 -10.12 -16.53
CA ASP A 75 -33.09 -10.36 -17.87
C ASP A 75 -32.74 -9.09 -18.66
N THR A 76 -32.91 -7.90 -18.06
CA THR A 76 -32.45 -6.62 -18.66
C THR A 76 -30.93 -6.49 -18.74
N THR A 77 -30.21 -7.43 -18.15
CA THR A 77 -28.75 -7.50 -18.11
C THR A 77 -28.32 -8.97 -18.05
N PRO A 78 -27.14 -9.35 -18.57
CA PRO A 78 -26.65 -10.73 -18.42
C PRO A 78 -26.27 -11.06 -16.97
N VAL A 79 -25.85 -10.07 -16.18
CA VAL A 79 -25.32 -10.27 -14.84
C VAL A 79 -25.78 -9.16 -13.89
N TRP A 80 -26.16 -9.56 -12.67
CA TRP A 80 -26.39 -8.64 -11.56
C TRP A 80 -25.23 -8.65 -10.58
N ARG A 81 -24.66 -7.47 -10.30
CA ARG A 81 -23.75 -7.31 -9.17
C ARG A 81 -24.55 -7.08 -7.89
N VAL A 82 -24.29 -7.94 -6.92
CA VAL A 82 -24.96 -7.96 -5.62
C VAL A 82 -23.96 -7.57 -4.53
N PHE A 83 -24.33 -6.59 -3.73
CA PHE A 83 -23.53 -6.04 -2.64
C PHE A 83 -24.14 -6.35 -1.26
N GLY A 84 -23.33 -6.13 -0.22
CA GLY A 84 -23.80 -6.25 1.17
C GLY A 84 -24.13 -7.67 1.59
N ILE A 85 -23.55 -8.67 0.92
CA ILE A 85 -23.61 -10.07 1.36
C ILE A 85 -22.67 -10.21 2.56
N VAL A 86 -23.17 -10.79 3.65
CA VAL A 86 -22.39 -10.95 4.89
C VAL A 86 -22.51 -12.39 5.35
N VAL A 87 -21.37 -13.01 5.66
CA VAL A 87 -21.25 -14.36 6.20
C VAL A 87 -20.54 -14.30 7.56
N PRO A 88 -21.08 -14.92 8.63
CA PRO A 88 -20.37 -15.05 9.90
C PRO A 88 -19.00 -15.71 9.71
N ALA A 89 -17.99 -15.23 10.43
CA ALA A 89 -16.63 -15.69 10.20
C ALA A 89 -16.38 -17.16 10.56
N ASP A 90 -17.21 -17.76 11.41
CA ASP A 90 -17.16 -19.19 11.74
C ASP A 90 -17.82 -20.09 10.68
N ASP A 91 -18.66 -19.52 9.81
CA ASP A 91 -19.33 -20.22 8.70
C ASP A 91 -18.57 -20.08 7.37
N ASP A 92 -17.47 -19.32 7.38
CA ASP A 92 -16.65 -18.99 6.22
C ASP A 92 -15.33 -19.78 6.24
N PRO A 93 -14.87 -20.31 5.09
CA PRO A 93 -13.59 -21.05 5.02
C PRO A 93 -12.36 -20.18 5.34
N GLY A 94 -12.53 -18.86 5.38
CA GLY A 94 -11.54 -17.92 5.86
C GLY A 94 -10.66 -17.33 4.76
N LYS A 95 -9.53 -16.77 5.19
CA LYS A 95 -8.63 -15.97 4.34
C LYS A 95 -7.87 -16.75 3.27
N ASP A 96 -7.84 -18.08 3.31
CA ASP A 96 -7.06 -18.86 2.34
C ASP A 96 -7.92 -19.37 1.16
N GLU A 97 -9.25 -19.17 1.24
CA GLU A 97 -10.21 -19.49 0.19
C GLU A 97 -11.00 -18.23 -0.22
N TYR A 98 -10.59 -17.59 -1.33
CA TYR A 98 -11.18 -16.32 -1.78
C TYR A 98 -12.22 -16.43 -2.88
N VAL A 99 -12.08 -17.42 -3.77
CA VAL A 99 -12.82 -17.48 -5.04
C VAL A 99 -14.00 -18.45 -4.98
N GLN A 100 -13.95 -19.44 -4.10
CA GLN A 100 -14.96 -20.50 -4.03
C GLN A 100 -16.30 -20.02 -3.46
N VAL A 101 -17.39 -20.48 -4.07
CA VAL A 101 -18.75 -20.27 -3.55
C VAL A 101 -19.13 -21.45 -2.64
N HIS A 102 -18.89 -21.27 -1.34
CA HIS A 102 -19.23 -22.28 -0.33
C HIS A 102 -20.71 -22.19 0.11
N PRO A 103 -21.27 -23.23 0.77
CA PRO A 103 -22.69 -23.29 1.08
C PRO A 103 -23.25 -22.10 1.88
N ALA A 104 -22.48 -21.57 2.85
CA ALA A 104 -22.92 -20.43 3.64
C ALA A 104 -22.99 -19.13 2.81
N LEU A 105 -22.05 -18.93 1.88
CA LEU A 105 -22.08 -17.82 0.93
C LEU A 105 -23.27 -17.96 -0.02
N LEU A 106 -23.47 -19.14 -0.61
CA LEU A 106 -24.60 -19.39 -1.50
C LEU A 106 -25.93 -19.11 -0.80
N ALA A 107 -26.11 -19.60 0.43
CA ALA A 107 -27.29 -19.33 1.23
C ALA A 107 -27.49 -17.83 1.52
N ALA A 108 -26.40 -17.08 1.78
CA ALA A 108 -26.48 -15.63 1.98
C ALA A 108 -26.86 -14.88 0.69
N VAL A 109 -26.31 -15.29 -0.45
CA VAL A 109 -26.66 -14.75 -1.78
C VAL A 109 -28.13 -15.03 -2.09
N SER A 110 -28.57 -16.29 -2.00
CA SER A 110 -29.96 -16.69 -2.27
C SER A 110 -30.96 -15.90 -1.42
N ARG A 111 -30.68 -15.71 -0.12
CA ARG A 111 -31.52 -14.85 0.73
C ARG A 111 -31.55 -13.40 0.26
N LYS A 112 -30.40 -12.83 -0.14
CA LYS A 112 -30.31 -11.45 -0.59
C LYS A 112 -31.08 -11.22 -1.90
N VAL A 113 -31.00 -12.15 -2.85
CA VAL A 113 -31.70 -12.06 -4.16
C VAL A 113 -33.15 -12.54 -4.12
N GLY A 114 -33.62 -13.11 -2.99
CA GLY A 114 -35.01 -13.55 -2.81
C GLY A 114 -35.33 -14.96 -3.31
N VAL A 115 -34.33 -15.82 -3.47
CA VAL A 115 -34.51 -17.24 -3.85
C VAL A 115 -34.93 -18.05 -2.61
N ARG A 116 -36.02 -18.85 -2.72
CA ARG A 116 -36.67 -19.56 -1.60
C ARG A 116 -35.94 -20.82 -1.10
N GLY A 117 -34.77 -21.14 -1.64
CA GLY A 117 -33.90 -22.23 -1.20
C GLY A 117 -32.57 -22.17 -1.93
N ALA A 118 -31.46 -22.28 -1.21
CA ALA A 118 -30.12 -22.11 -1.78
C ALA A 118 -29.81 -23.09 -2.92
N GLN A 119 -30.39 -24.29 -2.86
CA GLN A 119 -30.28 -25.35 -3.87
C GLN A 119 -30.90 -24.99 -5.23
N LEU A 120 -31.72 -23.94 -5.31
CA LEU A 120 -32.34 -23.48 -6.56
C LEU A 120 -31.43 -22.53 -7.34
N LEU A 121 -30.36 -22.03 -6.72
CA LEU A 121 -29.37 -21.20 -7.39
C LEU A 121 -28.07 -22.02 -7.54
N PRO A 122 -27.66 -22.39 -8.76
CA PRO A 122 -26.41 -23.11 -8.96
C PRO A 122 -25.21 -22.29 -8.46
N ALA A 123 -24.21 -22.94 -7.86
CA ALA A 123 -23.03 -22.25 -7.34
C ALA A 123 -22.21 -21.60 -8.45
N GLU A 124 -22.17 -22.22 -9.63
CA GLU A 124 -21.54 -21.74 -10.86
C GLU A 124 -22.18 -20.46 -11.42
N ALA A 125 -23.43 -20.17 -11.05
CA ALA A 125 -24.09 -18.92 -11.41
C ALA A 125 -23.63 -17.73 -10.54
N VAL A 126 -22.84 -17.98 -9.50
CA VAL A 126 -22.33 -16.96 -8.58
C VAL A 126 -20.82 -16.83 -8.75
N ARG A 127 -20.34 -15.61 -8.99
CA ARG A 127 -18.90 -15.30 -9.07
C ARG A 127 -18.52 -14.31 -7.99
N VAL A 128 -17.50 -14.63 -7.20
CA VAL A 128 -17.00 -13.69 -6.18
C VAL A 128 -16.23 -12.55 -6.83
N VAL A 129 -16.70 -11.32 -6.67
CA VAL A 129 -16.05 -10.09 -7.16
C VAL A 129 -15.14 -9.50 -6.09
N ARG A 130 -15.61 -9.52 -4.84
CA ARG A 130 -14.86 -9.01 -3.70
C ARG A 130 -15.18 -9.81 -2.44
N LYS A 131 -14.14 -10.13 -1.66
CA LYS A 131 -14.25 -10.66 -0.29
C LYS A 131 -13.43 -9.80 0.67
N SER A 132 -14.02 -9.34 1.77
CA SER A 132 -13.35 -8.48 2.76
C SER A 132 -13.70 -8.92 4.17
N PHE A 133 -12.73 -8.94 5.08
CA PHE A 133 -12.96 -9.24 6.48
C PHE A 133 -13.36 -7.96 7.24
N ASP A 134 -14.44 -8.01 8.01
CA ASP A 134 -14.82 -6.98 8.97
C ASP A 134 -14.62 -7.50 10.39
N ALA A 135 -13.58 -6.96 11.03
CA ALA A 135 -13.21 -7.27 12.40
C ALA A 135 -14.06 -6.51 13.43
N ARG A 136 -14.89 -5.55 13.00
CA ARG A 136 -15.71 -4.76 13.92
C ARG A 136 -16.92 -5.57 14.35
N SER A 137 -17.03 -5.79 15.66
CA SER A 137 -18.21 -6.36 16.28
C SER A 137 -19.45 -5.46 16.08
N LYS A 138 -20.58 -6.04 15.66
CA LYS A 138 -21.88 -5.40 15.88
C LYS A 138 -22.29 -5.64 17.33
N ARG A 139 -22.31 -4.59 18.16
CA ARG A 139 -22.92 -4.63 19.49
C ARG A 139 -24.44 -4.76 19.38
N GLY A 140 -24.94 -6.00 19.33
CA GLY A 140 -26.30 -6.30 19.79
C GLY A 140 -26.29 -6.43 21.32
N ARG A 141 -27.26 -5.87 22.03
CA ARG A 141 -27.41 -6.10 23.48
C ARG A 141 -27.52 -7.62 23.73
N GLY A 142 -26.52 -8.20 24.40
CA GLY A 142 -26.54 -9.60 24.86
C GLY A 142 -26.06 -10.67 23.87
N GLN A 143 -25.43 -10.30 22.74
CA GLN A 143 -24.83 -11.27 21.80
C GLN A 143 -23.30 -11.21 21.86
N SER A 144 -22.65 -12.38 21.76
CA SER A 144 -21.20 -12.48 21.54
C SER A 144 -20.81 -11.70 20.28
N GLU A 145 -19.61 -11.12 20.27
CA GLU A 145 -19.08 -10.38 19.13
C GLU A 145 -18.93 -11.30 17.91
N VAL A 146 -19.77 -11.12 16.88
CA VAL A 146 -19.66 -11.92 15.64
C VAL A 146 -18.88 -11.13 14.60
N ARG A 147 -17.68 -11.62 14.28
CA ARG A 147 -16.85 -11.14 13.15
C ARG A 147 -17.42 -11.68 11.84
N THR A 148 -17.22 -10.95 10.74
CA THR A 148 -17.89 -11.31 9.46
C THR A 148 -17.00 -11.14 8.24
N TRP A 149 -17.31 -11.90 7.20
CA TRP A 149 -16.84 -11.68 5.84
C TRP A 149 -17.91 -10.99 5.03
N ALA A 150 -17.55 -9.87 4.42
CA ALA A 150 -18.38 -9.14 3.48
C ALA A 150 -18.01 -9.51 2.05
N TYR A 151 -19.03 -9.83 1.25
CA TYR A 151 -18.92 -10.25 -0.12
C TYR A 151 -19.63 -9.27 -1.06
N CYS A 152 -19.04 -9.11 -2.24
CA CYS A 152 -19.70 -8.65 -3.44
C CYS A 152 -19.58 -9.76 -4.47
N VAL A 153 -20.69 -10.11 -5.10
CA VAL A 153 -20.76 -11.20 -6.08
C VAL A 153 -21.46 -10.71 -7.34
N ASP A 154 -21.11 -11.33 -8.46
CA ASP A 154 -21.87 -11.25 -9.70
C ASP A 154 -22.74 -12.51 -9.78
N VAL A 155 -24.00 -12.36 -10.17
CA VAL A 155 -24.95 -13.46 -10.32
C VAL A 155 -25.55 -13.46 -11.72
N ASP A 156 -25.55 -14.63 -12.37
CA ASP A 156 -26.11 -14.83 -13.70
C ASP A 156 -27.64 -14.61 -13.71
N SER A 157 -28.11 -13.79 -14.66
CA SER A 157 -29.52 -13.42 -14.75
C SER A 157 -30.43 -14.55 -15.20
N ALA A 158 -29.95 -15.48 -16.05
CA ALA A 158 -30.75 -16.63 -16.48
C ALA A 158 -30.99 -17.58 -15.30
N ALA A 159 -29.94 -17.86 -14.52
CA ALA A 159 -30.05 -18.65 -13.30
C ALA A 159 -30.99 -18.00 -12.26
N LEU A 160 -30.97 -16.68 -12.09
CA LEU A 160 -31.93 -15.97 -11.24
C LEU A 160 -33.38 -16.18 -11.69
N LYS A 161 -33.62 -16.11 -13.02
CA LYS A 161 -34.95 -16.28 -13.62
C LYS A 161 -35.47 -17.71 -13.45
N GLU A 162 -34.60 -18.71 -13.61
CA GLU A 162 -34.89 -20.13 -13.37
C GLU A 162 -35.18 -20.41 -11.89
N ALA A 163 -34.41 -19.79 -10.99
CA ALA A 163 -34.62 -19.87 -9.54
C ALA A 163 -35.87 -19.12 -9.04
N GLY A 164 -36.64 -18.49 -9.94
CA GLY A 164 -37.92 -17.84 -9.65
C GLY A 164 -37.86 -16.35 -9.31
N VAL A 165 -36.70 -15.71 -9.45
CA VAL A 165 -36.56 -14.24 -9.28
C VAL A 165 -36.97 -13.56 -10.59
N ARG A 166 -37.94 -12.65 -10.53
CA ARG A 166 -38.44 -11.93 -11.71
C ARG A 166 -37.86 -10.53 -11.83
N ARG A 167 -37.77 -9.83 -10.71
CA ARG A 167 -37.33 -8.43 -10.66
C ARG A 167 -36.37 -8.20 -9.50
N LEU A 168 -35.41 -7.31 -9.72
CA LEU A 168 -34.54 -6.77 -8.69
C LEU A 168 -34.65 -5.26 -8.68
N GLU A 169 -34.48 -4.67 -7.49
CA GLU A 169 -34.53 -3.23 -7.32
C GLU A 169 -33.14 -2.63 -7.51
N GLU A 170 -32.90 -2.01 -8.66
CA GLU A 170 -31.61 -1.41 -8.98
C GLU A 170 -31.36 -0.21 -8.06
N ARG A 171 -30.29 -0.33 -7.26
CA ARG A 171 -29.87 0.66 -6.27
C ARG A 171 -28.35 0.59 -6.14
N PRO A 172 -27.63 1.72 -6.31
CA PRO A 172 -26.19 1.77 -6.09
C PRO A 172 -25.80 1.20 -4.73
N GLY A 173 -24.79 0.33 -4.70
CA GLY A 173 -24.33 -0.35 -3.49
C GLY A 173 -25.27 -1.44 -2.95
N SER A 174 -26.29 -1.87 -3.72
CA SER A 174 -27.11 -3.05 -3.40
C SER A 174 -27.24 -4.00 -4.58
N PHE A 175 -27.89 -3.58 -5.66
CA PHE A 175 -28.05 -4.35 -6.89
C PHE A 175 -27.76 -3.44 -8.07
N GLU A 176 -26.77 -3.81 -8.88
CA GLU A 176 -26.36 -3.02 -10.04
C GLU A 176 -26.27 -3.93 -11.26
N ARG A 177 -26.84 -3.48 -12.38
CA ARG A 177 -26.71 -4.21 -13.65
C ARG A 177 -25.27 -4.14 -14.13
N GLN A 178 -24.76 -5.24 -14.67
CA GLN A 178 -23.41 -5.28 -15.24
C GLN A 178 -23.49 -5.75 -16.68
N GLN A 179 -22.85 -5.03 -17.59
CA GLN A 179 -22.51 -5.65 -18.87
C GLN A 179 -21.59 -6.84 -18.58
N GLN A 180 -21.75 -7.92 -19.33
CA GLN A 180 -20.96 -9.13 -19.14
C GLN A 180 -19.47 -8.75 -19.24
N GLN A 181 -18.78 -8.72 -18.11
CA GLN A 181 -17.32 -8.79 -18.11
C GLN A 181 -17.01 -10.25 -18.45
N ASP A 182 -16.48 -10.46 -19.66
CA ASP A 182 -15.96 -11.75 -20.11
C ASP A 182 -15.21 -12.40 -18.94
N ALA A 183 -15.49 -13.69 -18.74
CA ALA A 183 -14.75 -14.47 -17.77
C ALA A 183 -13.23 -14.29 -18.02
N PRO A 184 -12.37 -14.28 -16.98
CA PRO A 184 -10.95 -14.46 -17.23
C PRO A 184 -10.80 -15.72 -18.10
N PRO A 185 -10.15 -15.63 -19.28
CA PRO A 185 -10.41 -16.57 -20.35
C PRO A 185 -10.03 -17.99 -19.95
N ALA A 186 -11.01 -18.89 -20.05
CA ALA A 186 -10.79 -20.33 -20.02
C ALA A 186 -10.09 -20.76 -21.33
N SER A 187 -9.05 -21.57 -21.19
CA SER A 187 -8.24 -22.09 -22.30
C SER A 187 -9.06 -23.00 -23.22
N GLN A 188 -9.35 -22.54 -24.44
CA GLN A 188 -9.78 -23.42 -25.53
C GLN A 188 -8.87 -23.24 -26.75
N HIS A 189 -8.43 -24.37 -27.30
CA HIS A 189 -7.55 -24.44 -28.47
C HIS A 189 -8.41 -24.62 -29.73
N SER A 190 -8.24 -23.72 -30.70
CA SER A 190 -8.48 -24.05 -32.10
C SER A 190 -7.27 -23.61 -32.94
N SER A 191 -6.85 -24.52 -33.80
CA SER A 191 -5.72 -24.42 -34.71
C SER A 191 -6.05 -23.52 -35.90
N GLY A 192 -5.34 -22.41 -36.03
CA GLY A 192 -5.42 -21.52 -37.21
C GLY A 192 -4.01 -21.24 -37.74
N THR A 193 -3.76 -21.71 -38.95
CA THR A 193 -2.51 -21.62 -39.71
C THR A 193 -2.17 -20.18 -40.14
N GLY A 194 -0.88 -19.87 -40.09
CA GLY A 194 -0.32 -18.53 -40.28
C GLY A 194 -0.51 -17.93 -41.67
N HIS A 195 -0.54 -16.60 -41.70
CA HIS A 195 -0.36 -15.80 -42.90
C HIS A 195 0.87 -14.92 -42.70
N SER A 196 1.86 -15.12 -43.57
CA SER A 196 3.04 -14.28 -43.70
C SER A 196 2.65 -12.92 -44.28
N SER A 197 2.97 -11.83 -43.58
CA SER A 197 2.97 -10.50 -44.17
C SER A 197 4.39 -10.06 -44.46
N SER A 198 4.57 -9.71 -45.72
CA SER A 198 5.75 -9.23 -46.44
C SER A 198 6.61 -8.21 -45.71
N SER A 199 7.92 -8.46 -45.76
CA SER A 199 9.01 -7.55 -45.42
C SER A 199 9.10 -6.37 -46.40
N GLY A 200 8.63 -5.20 -45.98
CA GLY A 200 8.99 -3.91 -46.60
C GLY A 200 10.16 -3.29 -45.83
N GLY A 201 11.30 -3.10 -46.51
CA GLY A 201 12.44 -2.38 -45.96
C GLY A 201 12.10 -0.92 -45.70
N GLY A 202 12.21 -0.49 -44.44
CA GLY A 202 12.03 0.89 -44.00
C GLY A 202 12.95 1.14 -42.80
N ALA A 203 13.49 2.36 -42.69
CA ALA A 203 14.40 2.76 -41.63
C ALA A 203 13.95 2.25 -40.24
N SER A 204 14.85 1.66 -39.45
CA SER A 204 14.55 1.16 -38.11
C SER A 204 13.82 2.24 -37.31
N ALA A 205 12.57 1.98 -36.91
CA ALA A 205 11.82 2.89 -36.05
C ALA A 205 12.64 3.23 -34.79
N GLU A 206 12.66 4.52 -34.45
CA GLU A 206 13.36 5.03 -33.27
C GLU A 206 12.73 4.44 -31.99
N PRO A 207 13.53 3.94 -31.03
CA PRO A 207 12.98 3.33 -29.82
C PRO A 207 12.40 4.38 -28.86
N VAL A 208 11.42 3.96 -28.07
CA VAL A 208 11.05 4.65 -26.82
C VAL A 208 11.95 4.12 -25.71
N VAL A 209 12.62 5.02 -24.98
CA VAL A 209 13.43 4.66 -23.81
C VAL A 209 12.60 4.78 -22.55
N VAL A 210 12.55 3.72 -21.73
CA VAL A 210 11.91 3.73 -20.42
C VAL A 210 12.99 3.60 -19.36
N VAL A 211 13.08 4.57 -18.44
CA VAL A 211 14.12 4.62 -17.40
C VAL A 211 13.51 4.27 -16.04
N GLY A 212 13.93 3.13 -15.50
CA GLY A 212 13.47 2.53 -14.26
C GLY A 212 12.49 1.39 -14.49
N SER A 213 12.77 0.23 -13.90
CA SER A 213 11.94 -0.99 -13.98
C SER A 213 11.08 -1.21 -12.73
N GLY A 214 10.68 -0.12 -12.06
CA GLY A 214 9.61 -0.14 -11.07
C GLY A 214 8.23 -0.36 -11.70
N PRO A 215 7.14 -0.40 -10.91
CA PRO A 215 5.80 -0.64 -11.44
C PRO A 215 5.37 0.35 -12.55
N ALA A 216 5.76 1.63 -12.46
CA ALA A 216 5.48 2.60 -13.50
C ALA A 216 6.18 2.25 -14.83
N GLY A 217 7.49 2.00 -14.81
CA GLY A 217 8.23 1.70 -16.03
C GLY A 217 7.89 0.33 -16.62
N LEU A 218 7.64 -0.69 -15.79
CA LEU A 218 7.24 -2.02 -16.27
C LEU A 218 5.92 -1.98 -17.03
N TRP A 219 4.91 -1.27 -16.51
CA TRP A 219 3.62 -1.16 -17.19
C TRP A 219 3.67 -0.22 -18.40
N ALA A 220 4.47 0.84 -18.36
CA ALA A 220 4.70 1.68 -19.55
C ALA A 220 5.37 0.86 -20.67
N ALA A 221 6.43 0.11 -20.36
CA ALA A 221 7.12 -0.77 -21.30
C ALA A 221 6.20 -1.86 -21.85
N LEU A 222 5.37 -2.49 -21.00
CA LEU A 222 4.40 -3.50 -21.42
C LEU A 222 3.41 -2.92 -22.43
N GLN A 223 2.78 -1.79 -22.10
CA GLN A 223 1.77 -1.16 -22.94
C GLN A 223 2.33 -0.72 -24.30
N LEU A 224 3.58 -0.24 -24.33
CA LEU A 224 4.28 0.12 -25.56
C LEU A 224 4.65 -1.11 -26.39
N ALA A 225 5.20 -2.15 -25.75
CA ALA A 225 5.63 -3.37 -26.43
C ALA A 225 4.43 -4.17 -27.00
N GLU A 226 3.33 -4.27 -26.26
CA GLU A 226 2.08 -4.89 -26.75
C GLU A 226 1.47 -4.10 -27.94
N ALA A 227 1.75 -2.79 -28.04
CA ALA A 227 1.37 -1.97 -29.19
C ALA A 227 2.32 -2.13 -30.41
N GLY A 228 3.40 -2.91 -30.28
CA GLY A 228 4.42 -3.09 -31.32
C GLY A 228 5.44 -1.96 -31.40
N VAL A 229 5.52 -1.08 -30.40
CA VAL A 229 6.53 -0.03 -30.32
C VAL A 229 7.86 -0.64 -29.88
N LYS A 230 8.98 -0.23 -30.50
CA LYS A 230 10.32 -0.64 -30.08
C LYS A 230 10.66 0.01 -28.75
N VAL A 231 10.92 -0.77 -27.71
CA VAL A 231 11.19 -0.27 -26.34
C VAL A 231 12.58 -0.70 -25.87
N ILE A 232 13.33 0.25 -25.29
CA ILE A 232 14.53 -0.04 -24.49
C ILE A 232 14.20 0.32 -23.03
N LEU A 233 14.11 -0.69 -22.18
CA LEU A 233 13.90 -0.54 -20.74
C LEU A 233 15.25 -0.60 -20.02
N LEU A 234 15.61 0.50 -19.36
CA LEU A 234 16.86 0.65 -18.62
C LEU A 234 16.59 0.65 -17.11
N ASP A 235 17.42 -0.05 -16.35
CA ASP A 235 17.46 0.10 -14.89
C ASP A 235 18.89 0.23 -14.40
N ARG A 236 19.10 1.16 -13.46
CA ARG A 236 20.41 1.37 -12.83
C ARG A 236 20.85 0.15 -12.01
N GLY A 237 19.90 -0.53 -11.40
CA GLY A 237 20.16 -1.67 -10.55
C GLY A 237 20.11 -2.99 -11.31
N GLN A 238 20.11 -4.06 -10.52
CA GLN A 238 20.31 -5.41 -11.00
C GLN A 238 18.99 -6.18 -11.14
N PRO A 239 18.95 -7.26 -11.94
CA PRO A 239 17.83 -8.20 -11.95
C PRO A 239 17.61 -8.80 -10.55
N VAL A 240 16.39 -9.18 -10.20
CA VAL A 240 15.98 -9.57 -8.83
C VAL A 240 16.86 -10.66 -8.22
N GLU A 241 17.41 -11.56 -9.04
CA GLU A 241 18.29 -12.64 -8.60
C GLU A 241 19.66 -12.14 -8.11
N VAL A 242 20.23 -11.16 -8.81
CA VAL A 242 21.51 -10.53 -8.44
C VAL A 242 21.26 -9.53 -7.32
N ARG A 243 20.22 -8.70 -7.46
CA ARG A 243 19.79 -7.72 -6.45
C ARG A 243 19.54 -8.36 -5.08
N GLY A 244 18.94 -9.54 -5.05
CA GLY A 244 18.74 -10.29 -3.79
C GLY A 244 20.06 -10.68 -3.11
N ARG A 245 21.13 -10.96 -3.87
CA ARG A 245 22.46 -11.22 -3.32
C ARG A 245 23.10 -9.95 -2.78
N ASP A 246 22.96 -8.83 -3.48
CA ASP A 246 23.48 -7.52 -3.04
C ASP A 246 22.80 -7.07 -1.74
N ILE A 247 21.47 -7.24 -1.65
CA ILE A 247 20.72 -7.00 -0.41
C ILE A 247 21.15 -7.96 0.71
N GLY A 248 21.42 -9.22 0.38
CA GLY A 248 22.00 -10.18 1.31
C GLY A 248 23.37 -9.74 1.86
N ALA A 249 24.22 -9.15 1.02
CA ALA A 249 25.51 -8.61 1.43
C ALA A 249 25.35 -7.43 2.41
N LEU A 250 24.34 -6.58 2.25
CA LEU A 250 24.00 -5.55 3.24
C LEU A 250 23.68 -6.17 4.60
N PHE A 251 22.82 -7.19 4.63
CA PHE A 251 22.43 -7.82 5.90
C PHE A 251 23.54 -8.60 6.60
N VAL A 252 24.45 -9.22 5.85
CA VAL A 252 25.47 -10.13 6.42
C VAL A 252 26.82 -9.42 6.61
N ARG A 253 27.18 -8.49 5.73
CA ARG A 253 28.49 -7.83 5.68
C ARG A 253 28.41 -6.32 5.91
N GLN A 254 27.20 -5.77 6.10
CA GLN A 254 26.99 -4.32 6.31
C GLN A 254 27.55 -3.50 5.13
N GLN A 255 27.45 -4.05 3.92
CA GLN A 255 27.91 -3.41 2.69
C GLN A 255 26.70 -3.12 1.80
N VAL A 256 26.37 -1.84 1.66
CA VAL A 256 25.34 -1.41 0.70
C VAL A 256 25.96 -1.25 -0.67
N ASN A 257 25.32 -1.83 -1.69
CA ASN A 257 25.61 -1.47 -3.07
C ASN A 257 24.74 -0.25 -3.43
N PRO A 258 25.34 0.91 -3.78
CA PRO A 258 24.58 2.12 -4.04
C PRO A 258 23.69 2.04 -5.28
N GLU A 259 23.99 1.11 -6.20
CA GLU A 259 23.21 0.88 -7.43
C GLU A 259 22.28 -0.32 -7.33
N SER A 260 22.46 -1.22 -6.35
CA SER A 260 21.58 -2.38 -6.15
C SER A 260 21.24 -2.61 -4.68
N ASN A 261 20.04 -2.18 -4.31
CA ASN A 261 19.57 -2.15 -2.92
C ASN A 261 18.04 -2.23 -2.88
N LEU A 262 17.42 -2.02 -1.72
CA LEU A 262 15.96 -2.10 -1.60
C LEU A 262 15.21 -1.02 -2.40
N CYS A 263 15.87 0.04 -2.84
CA CYS A 263 15.28 1.07 -3.69
C CYS A 263 15.52 0.82 -5.19
N TYR A 264 16.70 0.32 -5.59
CA TYR A 264 17.12 0.25 -7.00
C TYR A 264 17.31 -1.16 -7.55
N GLY A 265 16.92 -1.35 -8.81
CA GLY A 265 16.91 -2.62 -9.54
C GLY A 265 15.50 -3.14 -9.82
N GLU A 266 15.41 -4.36 -10.35
CA GLU A 266 14.17 -4.89 -10.91
C GLU A 266 12.97 -4.85 -9.96
N GLY A 267 11.86 -4.26 -10.42
CA GLY A 267 10.64 -4.01 -9.66
C GLY A 267 10.71 -2.80 -8.72
N GLY A 268 11.83 -2.07 -8.68
CA GLY A 268 12.04 -0.85 -7.91
C GLY A 268 11.83 -1.06 -6.40
N ALA A 269 11.32 -0.04 -5.71
CA ALA A 269 11.01 -0.10 -4.28
C ALA A 269 9.85 -1.07 -3.93
N GLY A 270 9.11 -1.55 -4.93
CA GLY A 270 7.98 -2.48 -4.72
C GLY A 270 8.41 -3.90 -4.35
N THR A 271 9.60 -4.34 -4.76
CA THR A 271 10.01 -5.75 -4.72
C THR A 271 10.16 -6.32 -3.31
N TRP A 272 10.97 -5.67 -2.46
CA TRP A 272 11.17 -6.06 -1.05
C TRP A 272 10.16 -5.36 -0.14
N SER A 273 8.88 -5.61 -0.39
CA SER A 273 7.77 -5.07 0.39
C SER A 273 6.76 -6.16 0.76
N ASP A 274 5.76 -5.83 1.58
CA ASP A 274 4.55 -6.66 1.76
C ASP A 274 3.72 -6.76 0.45
N GLY A 275 3.98 -5.89 -0.53
CA GLY A 275 3.34 -5.95 -1.83
C GLY A 275 1.85 -5.62 -1.77
N LYS A 276 1.45 -4.64 -0.95
CA LYS A 276 0.05 -4.21 -0.85
C LYS A 276 -0.41 -3.58 -2.15
N LEU A 277 -1.58 -4.01 -2.61
CA LEU A 277 -2.18 -3.56 -3.87
C LEU A 277 -3.40 -2.65 -3.64
N THR A 278 -3.48 -2.01 -2.48
CA THR A 278 -4.54 -1.03 -2.17
C THR A 278 -4.24 0.31 -2.84
N THR A 279 -5.28 0.96 -3.40
CA THR A 279 -5.18 2.26 -4.08
C THR A 279 -6.43 3.11 -3.85
N ARG A 280 -6.33 4.42 -4.07
CA ARG A 280 -7.45 5.38 -4.04
C ARG A 280 -8.16 5.55 -5.39
N ILE A 281 -7.59 5.06 -6.48
CA ILE A 281 -8.16 5.15 -7.85
C ILE A 281 -9.50 4.39 -7.98
N GLY A 282 -9.81 3.52 -7.00
CA GLY A 282 -10.98 2.67 -6.99
C GLY A 282 -10.60 1.26 -7.39
N ARG A 283 -10.78 0.29 -6.47
CA ARG A 283 -10.28 -1.09 -6.68
C ARG A 283 -10.83 -1.77 -7.95
N ASN A 284 -12.09 -1.47 -8.29
CA ASN A 284 -12.79 -2.13 -9.38
C ASN A 284 -12.80 -1.30 -10.67
N SER A 285 -12.10 -0.16 -10.72
CA SER A 285 -11.93 0.59 -11.97
C SER A 285 -11.12 -0.23 -12.97
N ASP A 286 -11.44 -0.12 -14.25
CA ASP A 286 -10.75 -0.80 -15.35
C ASP A 286 -9.22 -0.70 -15.31
N PRO A 287 -8.58 0.48 -15.11
CA PRO A 287 -7.11 0.56 -15.04
C PRO A 287 -6.54 -0.25 -13.87
N VAL A 288 -7.21 -0.27 -12.72
CA VAL A 288 -6.77 -1.07 -11.58
C VAL A 288 -6.97 -2.57 -11.85
N ARG A 289 -8.08 -2.96 -12.49
CA ARG A 289 -8.31 -4.34 -12.91
C ARG A 289 -7.21 -4.83 -13.85
N GLN A 290 -6.89 -4.07 -14.89
CA GLN A 290 -5.80 -4.37 -15.81
C GLN A 290 -4.46 -4.64 -15.10
N VAL A 291 -4.12 -3.83 -14.08
CA VAL A 291 -2.91 -4.07 -13.26
C VAL A 291 -3.00 -5.38 -12.48
N LEU A 292 -4.13 -5.66 -11.83
CA LEU A 292 -4.32 -6.89 -11.05
C LEU A 292 -4.32 -8.15 -11.93
N ASP A 293 -4.95 -8.08 -13.11
CA ASP A 293 -4.98 -9.15 -14.10
C ASP A 293 -3.60 -9.41 -14.70
N THR A 294 -2.81 -8.35 -14.93
CA THR A 294 -1.40 -8.47 -15.35
C THR A 294 -0.57 -9.20 -14.29
N LEU A 295 -0.72 -8.82 -13.01
CA LEU A 295 -0.04 -9.51 -11.91
C LEU A 295 -0.46 -10.98 -11.82
N TYR A 296 -1.74 -11.28 -11.99
CA TYR A 296 -2.28 -12.64 -12.02
C TYR A 296 -1.70 -13.44 -13.19
N ARG A 297 -1.67 -12.87 -14.40
CA ARG A 297 -1.05 -13.46 -15.61
C ARG A 297 0.39 -13.90 -15.35
N PHE A 298 1.14 -13.13 -14.56
CA PHE A 298 2.53 -13.41 -14.22
C PHE A 298 2.73 -14.23 -12.93
N GLY A 299 1.68 -14.84 -12.40
CA GLY A 299 1.77 -15.83 -11.31
C GLY A 299 1.41 -15.31 -9.92
N ALA A 300 0.73 -14.16 -9.81
CA ALA A 300 0.05 -13.81 -8.56
C ALA A 300 -1.11 -14.77 -8.26
N PRO A 301 -1.45 -15.01 -6.98
CA PRO A 301 -2.59 -15.85 -6.63
C PRO A 301 -3.91 -15.19 -7.04
N ASP A 302 -4.93 -16.01 -7.32
CA ASP A 302 -6.31 -15.63 -7.61
C ASP A 302 -6.92 -14.63 -6.61
N SER A 303 -6.53 -14.74 -5.34
CA SER A 303 -6.89 -13.82 -4.25
C SER A 303 -6.60 -12.35 -4.58
N VAL A 304 -5.65 -12.04 -5.46
CA VAL A 304 -5.34 -10.68 -5.89
C VAL A 304 -6.51 -10.03 -6.62
N LEU A 305 -7.33 -10.82 -7.32
CA LEU A 305 -8.50 -10.37 -8.05
C LEU A 305 -9.70 -10.13 -7.12
N VAL A 306 -9.78 -10.84 -6.00
CA VAL A 306 -11.00 -10.88 -5.15
C VAL A 306 -10.81 -10.23 -3.78
N SER A 307 -9.65 -10.35 -3.15
CA SER A 307 -9.42 -9.81 -1.81
C SER A 307 -9.60 -8.29 -1.76
N GLY A 308 -10.38 -7.80 -0.79
CA GLY A 308 -10.59 -6.36 -0.61
C GLY A 308 -9.32 -5.58 -0.23
N LYS A 309 -8.29 -6.29 0.26
CA LYS A 309 -6.99 -5.74 0.65
C LYS A 309 -5.89 -6.73 0.20
N PRO A 310 -5.65 -6.87 -1.12
CA PRO A 310 -4.72 -7.87 -1.60
C PRO A 310 -3.29 -7.46 -1.30
N HIS A 311 -2.47 -8.47 -1.10
CA HIS A 311 -1.03 -8.33 -0.95
C HIS A 311 -0.34 -9.54 -1.59
N LEU A 312 0.92 -9.36 -1.98
CA LEU A 312 1.71 -10.41 -2.63
C LEU A 312 2.79 -10.98 -1.73
N GLY A 313 3.46 -10.14 -0.95
CA GLY A 313 4.69 -10.47 -0.26
C GLY A 313 5.91 -10.58 -1.18
N THR A 314 7.08 -10.34 -0.61
CA THR A 314 8.37 -10.29 -1.35
C THR A 314 8.67 -11.59 -2.11
N ASP A 315 8.39 -12.74 -1.51
CA ASP A 315 8.66 -14.07 -2.07
C ASP A 315 7.89 -14.36 -3.37
N ARG A 316 6.68 -13.81 -3.51
CA ARG A 316 5.89 -13.90 -4.75
C ARG A 316 6.30 -12.85 -5.76
N LEU A 317 6.54 -11.61 -5.32
CA LEU A 317 6.96 -10.51 -6.17
C LEU A 317 8.22 -10.85 -6.99
N VAL A 318 9.22 -11.47 -6.38
CA VAL A 318 10.45 -11.91 -7.08
C VAL A 318 10.14 -12.84 -8.25
N ARG A 319 9.18 -13.76 -8.11
CA ARG A 319 8.81 -14.70 -9.18
C ARG A 319 8.01 -14.01 -10.29
N ILE A 320 7.06 -13.16 -9.88
CA ILE A 320 6.21 -12.38 -10.79
C ILE A 320 7.08 -11.47 -11.67
N LEU A 321 8.06 -10.78 -11.09
CA LEU A 321 8.95 -9.88 -11.83
C LEU A 321 9.78 -10.61 -12.88
N LYS A 322 10.30 -11.81 -12.56
CA LYS A 322 11.01 -12.64 -13.54
C LYS A 322 10.13 -13.02 -14.73
N ALA A 323 8.89 -13.41 -14.47
CA ALA A 323 7.93 -13.73 -15.53
C ALA A 323 7.56 -12.48 -16.36
N PHE A 324 7.36 -11.34 -15.69
CA PHE A 324 7.11 -10.05 -16.35
C PHE A 324 8.26 -9.67 -17.29
N ARG A 325 9.51 -9.67 -16.80
CA ARG A 325 10.70 -9.39 -17.61
C ARG A 325 10.79 -10.31 -18.82
N GLN A 326 10.59 -11.61 -18.60
CA GLN A 326 10.65 -12.60 -19.68
C GLN A 326 9.62 -12.30 -20.77
N HIS A 327 8.40 -11.93 -20.37
CA HIS A 327 7.35 -11.53 -21.32
C HIS A 327 7.69 -10.26 -22.09
N LEU A 328 8.28 -9.24 -21.45
CA LEU A 328 8.76 -8.05 -22.16
C LEU A 328 9.81 -8.40 -23.23
N ILE A 329 10.75 -9.28 -22.89
CA ILE A 329 11.77 -9.76 -23.84
C ILE A 329 11.13 -10.50 -25.02
N GLU A 330 10.13 -11.35 -24.76
CA GLU A 330 9.38 -12.07 -25.80
C GLU A 330 8.61 -11.13 -26.74
N LEU A 331 8.13 -9.99 -26.23
CA LEU A 331 7.54 -8.92 -27.04
C LEU A 331 8.58 -8.08 -27.81
N GLY A 332 9.88 -8.40 -27.69
CA GLY A 332 10.97 -7.70 -28.36
C GLY A 332 11.47 -6.45 -27.64
N CYS A 333 11.11 -6.26 -26.36
CA CYS A 333 11.69 -5.19 -25.54
C CYS A 333 13.15 -5.51 -25.19
N GLU A 334 14.04 -4.55 -25.41
CA GLU A 334 15.40 -4.63 -24.94
C GLU A 334 15.47 -4.20 -23.48
N VAL A 335 15.80 -5.13 -22.57
CA VAL A 335 15.89 -4.86 -21.13
C VAL A 335 17.36 -4.85 -20.69
N ARG A 336 17.84 -3.71 -20.18
CA ARG A 336 19.23 -3.55 -19.70
C ARG A 336 19.28 -3.17 -18.23
N PHE A 337 19.85 -4.05 -17.42
CA PHE A 337 20.18 -3.80 -16.02
C PHE A 337 21.61 -3.25 -15.87
N GLY A 338 21.94 -2.70 -14.70
CA GLY A 338 23.24 -2.07 -14.45
C GLY A 338 23.50 -0.85 -15.34
N SER A 339 22.45 -0.26 -15.90
CA SER A 339 22.50 0.80 -16.92
C SER A 339 21.94 2.09 -16.33
N ARG A 340 22.73 2.76 -15.48
CA ARG A 340 22.34 4.04 -14.88
C ARG A 340 22.32 5.13 -15.96
N VAL A 341 21.18 5.80 -16.11
CA VAL A 341 21.08 7.04 -16.89
C VAL A 341 21.67 8.17 -16.05
N GLU A 342 22.69 8.85 -16.57
CA GLU A 342 23.38 9.95 -15.90
C GLU A 342 22.71 11.29 -16.21
N GLN A 343 22.35 11.51 -17.48
CA GLN A 343 21.72 12.74 -17.94
C GLN A 343 20.84 12.54 -19.18
N LEU A 344 19.93 13.49 -19.41
CA LEU A 344 19.16 13.57 -20.65
C LEU A 344 20.03 14.18 -21.75
N VAL A 345 19.91 13.66 -22.97
CA VAL A 345 20.50 14.31 -24.14
C VAL A 345 19.45 15.25 -24.71
N VAL A 346 19.71 16.55 -24.68
CA VAL A 346 18.81 17.58 -25.21
C VAL A 346 19.36 18.12 -26.53
N ARG A 347 18.52 18.15 -27.57
CA ARG A 347 18.84 18.68 -28.90
C ARG A 347 17.72 19.62 -29.33
N ASN A 348 18.06 20.86 -29.69
CA ASN A 348 17.10 21.89 -30.13
C ASN A 348 15.92 22.05 -29.14
N GLY A 349 16.21 22.05 -27.84
CA GLY A 349 15.19 22.19 -26.78
C GLY A 349 14.26 20.99 -26.60
N ARG A 350 14.57 19.81 -27.18
CA ARG A 350 13.80 18.57 -27.05
C ARG A 350 14.68 17.42 -26.60
N VAL A 351 14.06 16.37 -26.06
CA VAL A 351 14.75 15.11 -25.80
C VAL A 351 15.27 14.53 -27.12
N GLY A 352 16.56 14.20 -27.15
CA GLY A 352 17.23 13.46 -28.21
C GLY A 352 17.82 12.13 -27.75
N GLY A 353 17.63 11.76 -26.48
CA GLY A 353 18.03 10.47 -25.92
C GLY A 353 18.45 10.54 -24.45
N VAL A 354 19.21 9.54 -24.04
CA VAL A 354 19.82 9.45 -22.69
C VAL A 354 21.30 9.12 -22.80
N GLN A 355 22.11 9.67 -21.90
CA GLN A 355 23.49 9.25 -21.70
C GLN A 355 23.58 8.35 -20.46
N LEU A 356 24.26 7.22 -20.60
CA LEU A 356 24.51 6.28 -19.51
C LEU A 356 25.79 6.65 -18.74
N ALA A 357 25.92 6.13 -17.52
CA ALA A 357 27.08 6.37 -16.66
C ALA A 357 28.42 5.87 -17.24
N ASP A 358 28.39 4.95 -18.21
CA ASP A 358 29.59 4.51 -18.96
C ASP A 358 29.98 5.45 -20.12
N GLY A 359 29.24 6.56 -20.30
CA GLY A 359 29.44 7.55 -21.35
C GLY A 359 28.71 7.25 -22.66
N SER A 360 28.17 6.03 -22.83
CA SER A 360 27.41 5.66 -24.02
C SER A 360 26.09 6.44 -24.11
N THR A 361 25.60 6.63 -25.33
CA THR A 361 24.35 7.38 -25.59
C THR A 361 23.36 6.51 -26.34
N ILE A 362 22.09 6.57 -25.94
CA ILE A 362 20.97 5.93 -26.62
C ILE A 362 20.08 7.04 -27.17
N ALA A 363 20.00 7.15 -28.50
CA ALA A 363 19.14 8.12 -29.16
C ALA A 363 17.67 7.71 -29.02
N ALA A 364 16.83 8.66 -28.63
CA ALA A 364 15.39 8.51 -28.55
C ALA A 364 14.70 9.89 -28.52
N SER A 365 13.61 10.05 -29.28
CA SER A 365 12.76 11.23 -29.23
C SER A 365 11.76 11.20 -28.07
N ARG A 366 11.61 10.05 -27.40
CA ARG A 366 10.70 9.83 -26.28
C ARG A 366 11.38 9.07 -25.15
N VAL A 367 11.37 9.66 -23.96
CA VAL A 367 11.93 9.10 -22.74
C VAL A 367 10.87 9.09 -21.64
N VAL A 368 10.47 7.91 -21.17
CA VAL A 368 9.65 7.74 -19.98
C VAL A 368 10.55 7.73 -18.74
N LEU A 369 10.36 8.68 -17.84
CA LEU A 369 11.17 8.80 -16.62
C LEU A 369 10.42 8.23 -15.42
N ALA A 370 10.66 6.96 -15.11
CA ALA A 370 9.99 6.17 -14.07
C ALA A 370 10.97 5.74 -12.95
N VAL A 371 11.83 6.67 -12.52
CA VAL A 371 13.03 6.39 -11.71
C VAL A 371 12.78 6.18 -10.21
N GLY A 372 11.53 6.33 -9.75
CA GLY A 372 11.19 6.29 -8.32
C GLY A 372 11.76 7.49 -7.53
N HIS A 373 11.27 7.68 -6.31
CA HIS A 373 11.57 8.92 -5.55
C HIS A 373 12.89 8.90 -4.78
N SER A 374 13.63 7.80 -4.84
CA SER A 374 14.97 7.71 -4.24
C SER A 374 16.08 8.16 -5.20
N SER A 375 15.80 8.38 -6.48
CA SER A 375 16.80 8.75 -7.50
C SER A 375 17.14 10.24 -7.46
N ARG A 376 17.78 10.66 -6.36
CA ARG A 376 18.12 12.07 -6.05
C ARG A 376 19.11 12.68 -7.04
N ASP A 377 20.03 11.87 -7.55
CA ASP A 377 20.94 12.20 -8.66
C ASP A 377 20.17 12.67 -9.90
N VAL A 378 19.12 11.94 -10.29
CA VAL A 378 18.26 12.32 -11.42
C VAL A 378 17.60 13.67 -11.17
N TYR A 379 17.08 13.93 -9.97
CA TYR A 379 16.48 15.23 -9.65
C TYR A 379 17.46 16.40 -9.79
N ARG A 380 18.73 16.20 -9.42
CA ARG A 380 19.78 17.21 -9.62
C ARG A 380 20.08 17.41 -11.10
N SER A 381 20.17 16.33 -11.88
CA SER A 381 20.40 16.39 -13.34
C SER A 381 19.26 17.11 -14.08
N LEU A 382 18.01 16.89 -13.69
CA LEU A 382 16.86 17.54 -14.33
C LEU A 382 16.91 19.08 -14.24
N LEU A 383 17.42 19.63 -13.13
CA LEU A 383 17.58 21.09 -12.98
C LEU A 383 18.64 21.67 -13.92
N GLN A 384 19.62 20.87 -14.36
CA GLN A 384 20.64 21.32 -15.33
C GLN A 384 20.06 21.50 -16.74
N HIS A 385 18.87 20.97 -16.99
CA HIS A 385 18.16 21.06 -18.27
C HIS A 385 16.89 21.90 -18.19
N ASP A 386 16.78 22.76 -17.17
CA ASP A 386 15.63 23.64 -16.93
C ASP A 386 14.28 22.90 -16.94
N VAL A 387 14.26 21.63 -16.50
CA VAL A 387 13.01 20.87 -16.40
C VAL A 387 12.19 21.41 -15.24
N SER A 388 10.92 21.76 -15.51
CA SER A 388 9.99 22.31 -14.52
C SER A 388 9.73 21.28 -13.42
N ILE A 389 10.08 21.67 -12.20
CA ILE A 389 9.91 20.88 -11.00
C ILE A 389 9.24 21.75 -9.94
N THR A 390 8.17 21.23 -9.34
CA THR A 390 7.45 21.86 -8.23
C THR A 390 7.78 21.15 -6.92
N PRO A 391 8.27 21.85 -5.87
CA PRO A 391 8.43 21.26 -4.54
C PRO A 391 7.09 20.76 -3.99
N LYS A 392 7.09 19.59 -3.34
CA LYS A 392 5.87 18.92 -2.92
C LYS A 392 5.94 18.49 -1.45
N PRO A 393 4.88 18.73 -0.65
CA PRO A 393 4.73 18.14 0.68
C PRO A 393 4.89 16.62 0.68
N PHE A 394 5.55 16.13 1.70
CA PHE A 394 5.81 14.72 1.96
C PHE A 394 5.63 14.42 3.46
N ALA A 395 5.96 13.21 3.91
CA ALA A 395 5.92 12.86 5.32
C ALA A 395 7.22 12.19 5.76
N VAL A 396 7.57 12.39 7.02
CA VAL A 396 8.73 11.76 7.66
C VAL A 396 8.33 11.23 9.02
N GLY A 397 9.08 10.31 9.59
CA GLY A 397 8.83 9.87 10.96
C GLY A 397 9.65 8.68 11.40
N PHE A 398 9.02 7.86 12.23
CA PHE A 398 9.62 6.69 12.84
C PHE A 398 8.89 5.43 12.39
N ARG A 399 9.55 4.27 12.36
CA ARG A 399 8.85 2.98 12.35
C ARG A 399 8.52 2.57 13.77
N ILE A 400 7.24 2.36 14.06
CA ILE A 400 6.81 1.70 15.30
C ILE A 400 6.68 0.21 15.04
N GLU A 401 7.19 -0.61 15.97
CA GLU A 401 7.15 -2.07 15.92
C GLU A 401 6.57 -2.64 17.22
N HIS A 402 5.80 -3.71 17.08
CA HIS A 402 5.13 -4.44 18.16
C HIS A 402 5.25 -5.95 17.93
N PRO A 403 5.12 -6.78 18.98
CA PRO A 403 4.75 -8.17 18.77
C PRO A 403 3.43 -8.25 17.99
N GLN A 404 3.40 -9.05 16.91
CA GLN A 404 2.20 -9.22 16.08
C GLN A 404 1.02 -9.74 16.91
N GLY A 405 1.26 -10.65 17.86
CA GLY A 405 0.22 -11.16 18.75
C GLY A 405 -0.45 -10.09 19.61
N LEU A 406 0.26 -8.99 19.95
CA LEU A 406 -0.35 -7.83 20.61
C LEU A 406 -1.29 -7.10 19.65
N ILE A 407 -0.90 -6.90 18.39
CA ILE A 407 -1.78 -6.28 17.40
C ILE A 407 -2.99 -7.17 17.10
N ASP A 408 -2.79 -8.49 17.02
CA ASP A 408 -3.87 -9.46 16.85
C ASP A 408 -4.85 -9.39 18.04
N SER A 409 -4.39 -9.33 19.29
CA SER A 409 -5.27 -9.20 20.45
C SER A 409 -5.98 -7.85 20.52
N LEU A 410 -5.32 -6.76 20.13
CA LEU A 410 -5.95 -5.43 20.09
C LEU A 410 -7.03 -5.31 19.01
N GLN A 411 -6.91 -6.06 17.90
CA GLN A 411 -7.88 -6.03 16.80
C GLN A 411 -8.99 -7.07 16.95
N TYR A 412 -8.66 -8.26 17.48
CA TYR A 412 -9.56 -9.40 17.53
C TYR A 412 -9.98 -9.82 18.95
N GLY A 413 -9.35 -9.32 20.01
CA GLY A 413 -9.58 -9.78 21.38
C GLY A 413 -8.67 -10.95 21.78
N GLU A 414 -8.42 -11.12 23.08
CA GLU A 414 -7.43 -12.08 23.61
C GLU A 414 -7.81 -13.56 23.35
N ASP A 415 -9.09 -13.90 23.50
CA ASP A 415 -9.59 -15.27 23.32
C ASP A 415 -9.58 -15.71 21.84
N ASP A 416 -9.81 -14.77 20.92
CA ASP A 416 -9.89 -15.01 19.48
C ASP A 416 -8.52 -14.98 18.78
N ALA A 417 -7.59 -14.14 19.24
CA ALA A 417 -6.26 -14.01 18.64
C ALA A 417 -5.49 -15.33 18.68
N THR A 418 -5.52 -16.04 19.81
CA THR A 418 -4.65 -17.20 20.04
C THR A 418 -5.06 -18.45 19.26
N SER A 419 -6.34 -18.58 18.88
CA SER A 419 -6.87 -19.76 18.17
C SER A 419 -7.16 -19.53 16.68
N LYS A 420 -7.46 -18.29 16.25
CA LYS A 420 -7.90 -17.97 14.88
C LYS A 420 -6.83 -17.29 14.02
N VAL A 421 -5.74 -16.76 14.60
CA VAL A 421 -4.56 -16.25 13.89
C VAL A 421 -3.27 -16.54 14.67
N LEU A 422 -2.50 -17.54 14.26
CA LEU A 422 -1.20 -17.83 14.88
C LEU A 422 -0.10 -17.93 13.83
N ARG A 423 0.80 -16.94 13.82
CA ARG A 423 1.92 -16.84 12.85
C ARG A 423 1.44 -17.02 11.40
N GLY A 424 0.47 -16.20 10.99
CA GLY A 424 -0.07 -16.23 9.63
C GLY A 424 -1.04 -17.38 9.30
N LYS A 425 -1.26 -18.31 10.24
CA LYS A 425 -2.18 -19.45 10.06
C LYS A 425 -3.52 -19.19 10.72
N GLY A 426 -4.58 -19.76 10.17
CA GLY A 426 -5.94 -19.68 10.69
C GLY A 426 -6.90 -18.96 9.75
N PRO A 427 -8.20 -18.99 10.04
CA PRO A 427 -9.23 -18.46 9.15
C PRO A 427 -9.22 -16.93 9.06
N PHE A 428 -8.73 -16.23 10.07
CA PHE A 428 -8.73 -14.76 10.08
C PHE A 428 -7.44 -14.20 9.43
N PRO A 429 -7.52 -13.04 8.76
CA PRO A 429 -6.32 -12.32 8.30
C PRO A 429 -5.41 -11.97 9.47
N VAL A 430 -4.11 -11.89 9.22
CA VAL A 430 -3.16 -11.32 10.18
C VAL A 430 -3.53 -9.87 10.43
N ALA A 431 -3.65 -9.47 11.69
CA ALA A 431 -4.26 -8.21 12.03
C ALA A 431 -3.44 -7.03 11.52
N GLU A 432 -4.15 -6.07 10.94
CA GLU A 432 -3.60 -4.80 10.50
C GLU A 432 -4.36 -3.64 11.12
N TYR A 433 -3.72 -2.47 11.17
CA TYR A 433 -4.33 -1.24 11.66
C TYR A 433 -4.09 -0.09 10.69
N ARG A 434 -4.96 0.91 10.78
CA ARG A 434 -4.77 2.22 10.17
C ARG A 434 -5.18 3.29 11.18
N LEU A 435 -4.22 4.11 11.55
CA LEU A 435 -4.38 5.17 12.54
C LEU A 435 -4.04 6.50 11.87
N ALA A 436 -4.85 7.51 12.13
CA ALA A 436 -4.62 8.87 11.65
C ALA A 436 -5.18 9.86 12.67
N ALA A 437 -4.47 10.96 12.86
CA ALA A 437 -4.85 12.05 13.72
C ALA A 437 -4.44 13.37 13.06
N GLU A 438 -5.35 14.32 13.06
CA GLU A 438 -5.01 15.72 12.81
C GLU A 438 -4.72 16.36 14.16
N ILE A 439 -3.53 16.94 14.31
CA ILE A 439 -3.03 17.52 15.56
C ILE A 439 -2.94 19.03 15.38
N THR A 440 -3.68 19.79 16.18
CA THR A 440 -3.57 21.26 16.22
C THR A 440 -2.32 21.68 16.99
N ALA A 441 -1.83 22.90 16.74
CA ALA A 441 -0.71 23.49 17.47
C ALA A 441 -0.93 23.45 19.00
N ASP A 442 -2.14 23.78 19.46
CA ASP A 442 -2.49 23.72 20.90
C ASP A 442 -2.42 22.31 21.46
N ALA A 443 -2.96 21.32 20.73
CA ALA A 443 -2.90 19.92 21.16
C ALA A 443 -1.46 19.41 21.21
N ALA A 444 -0.61 19.82 20.26
CA ALA A 444 0.81 19.51 20.27
C ALA A 444 1.52 20.16 21.47
N ALA A 445 1.28 21.44 21.73
CA ALA A 445 1.87 22.17 22.86
C ALA A 445 1.47 21.57 24.21
N GLN A 446 0.18 21.24 24.40
CA GLN A 446 -0.31 20.57 25.61
C GLN A 446 0.35 19.20 25.81
N ALA A 447 0.50 18.43 24.73
CA ALA A 447 1.16 17.12 24.79
C ALA A 447 2.65 17.23 25.16
N ALA A 448 3.36 18.21 24.60
CA ALA A 448 4.75 18.49 24.94
C ALA A 448 4.92 18.93 26.40
N ALA A 449 4.07 19.83 26.89
CA ALA A 449 4.08 20.27 28.29
C ALA A 449 3.82 19.11 29.26
N SER A 450 2.87 18.24 28.92
CA SER A 450 2.56 17.03 29.71
C SER A 450 3.76 16.07 29.80
N ALA A 451 4.46 15.84 28.68
CA ALA A 451 5.65 15.01 28.65
C ALA A 451 6.82 15.62 29.47
N ALA A 452 7.05 16.93 29.34
CA ALA A 452 8.06 17.64 30.12
C ALA A 452 7.76 17.62 31.63
N ALA A 453 6.50 17.83 32.02
CA ALA A 453 6.08 17.73 33.41
C ALA A 453 6.28 16.31 33.99
N ALA A 454 5.99 15.26 33.20
CA ALA A 454 6.22 13.87 33.59
C ALA A 454 7.72 13.55 33.78
N ALA A 455 8.60 14.12 32.95
CA ALA A 455 10.05 13.98 33.08
C ALA A 455 10.61 14.70 34.32
N SER A 456 10.12 15.91 34.62
CA SER A 456 10.57 16.73 35.75
C SER A 456 10.25 16.13 37.13
N LYS A 457 9.14 15.41 37.27
CA LYS A 457 8.71 14.80 38.56
C LYS A 457 9.53 13.58 38.99
N ARG A 458 10.44 13.06 38.15
CA ARG A 458 11.16 11.80 38.42
C ARG A 458 12.68 11.85 38.18
N SER A 459 13.24 12.98 37.75
CA SER A 459 14.70 13.11 37.58
C SER A 459 15.21 14.51 37.90
N GLY A 460 16.15 14.60 38.86
CA GLY A 460 16.92 15.81 39.16
C GLY A 460 18.10 16.00 38.20
N SER A 461 17.88 15.93 36.89
CA SER A 461 18.93 16.16 35.89
C SER A 461 18.35 16.74 34.61
N SER A 462 18.56 18.03 34.38
CA SER A 462 18.18 18.74 33.17
C SER A 462 19.12 18.40 32.00
N TYR A 463 18.68 17.52 31.11
CA TYR A 463 19.30 17.33 29.79
C TYR A 463 18.43 17.98 28.71
N PHE A 464 18.32 19.30 28.76
CA PHE A 464 17.98 20.11 27.59
C PHE A 464 19.20 21.00 27.31
N LYS A 465 20.07 20.55 26.41
CA LYS A 465 21.07 21.44 25.81
C LYS A 465 20.42 22.11 24.62
N GLU A 466 20.08 23.38 24.77
CA GLU A 466 19.97 24.33 23.66
C GLU A 466 21.30 24.29 22.88
N GLY A 467 21.25 24.17 21.55
CA GLY A 467 22.48 24.24 20.75
C GLY A 467 22.49 23.64 19.35
N TRP A 468 21.45 22.93 18.90
CA TRP A 468 21.49 22.27 17.57
C TRP A 468 20.56 22.91 16.50
N TYR A 469 20.00 24.08 16.81
CA TYR A 469 19.41 24.97 15.82
C TYR A 469 20.12 26.32 15.91
N GLN A 470 20.98 26.63 14.94
CA GLN A 470 21.52 27.98 14.74
C GLN A 470 20.62 28.67 13.70
N PRO A 471 19.74 29.61 14.08
CA PRO A 471 19.08 30.45 13.11
C PRO A 471 20.14 31.39 12.52
N LEU A 472 20.39 31.31 11.21
CA LEU A 472 21.06 32.40 10.51
C LEU A 472 20.14 33.63 10.59
N SER A 473 20.71 34.75 11.04
CA SER A 473 20.04 35.95 11.50
C SER A 473 19.02 36.52 10.50
N LEU A 474 17.82 36.79 11.01
CA LEU A 474 16.74 37.53 10.34
C LEU A 474 17.12 39.00 10.22
N ALA A 475 17.25 39.50 8.99
CA ALA A 475 16.94 40.90 8.69
C ALA A 475 15.50 40.94 8.19
N SER A 476 14.64 41.60 8.96
CA SER A 476 13.24 41.87 8.65
C SER A 476 13.13 42.81 7.46
N ASP A 477 12.32 42.46 6.46
CA ASP A 477 11.35 43.40 5.90
C ASP A 477 10.22 42.64 5.19
N ALA A 478 9.00 43.00 5.56
CA ALA A 478 7.76 42.38 5.12
C ALA A 478 7.29 43.01 3.80
N GLY A 479 6.88 42.16 2.86
CA GLY A 479 6.18 42.56 1.63
C GLY A 479 5.04 41.59 1.35
N SER A 480 3.82 42.10 1.40
CA SER A 480 2.55 41.43 1.12
C SER A 480 2.37 41.08 -0.37
N GLY A 481 1.82 39.90 -0.68
CA GLY A 481 1.45 39.54 -2.06
C GLY A 481 0.69 38.21 -2.19
N GLU A 482 -0.62 38.34 -2.18
CA GLU A 482 -1.74 37.62 -2.84
C GLU A 482 -1.73 36.09 -3.16
N ASP A 483 -2.92 35.53 -2.92
CA ASP A 483 -3.33 34.13 -2.95
C ASP A 483 -3.43 33.52 -4.37
N GLY A 484 -2.91 32.29 -4.51
CA GLY A 484 -3.06 31.44 -5.69
C GLY A 484 -3.67 30.08 -5.33
N VAL A 485 -4.78 29.75 -5.97
CA VAL A 485 -5.68 28.60 -5.76
C VAL A 485 -4.98 27.24 -5.94
N ILE A 486 -5.12 26.33 -4.96
CA ILE A 486 -4.65 24.94 -5.00
C ILE A 486 -5.84 24.01 -4.72
N ASP A 487 -6.14 23.08 -5.63
CA ASP A 487 -7.04 21.95 -5.37
C ASP A 487 -6.38 20.61 -5.73
N GLY A 488 -6.65 19.58 -4.92
CA GLY A 488 -6.24 18.20 -5.20
C GLY A 488 -5.59 17.39 -4.08
N ALA A 489 -6.25 17.28 -2.91
CA ALA A 489 -6.12 16.19 -1.92
C ALA A 489 -4.78 16.00 -1.17
N ALA A 490 -4.21 17.09 -0.66
CA ALA A 490 -3.97 17.14 0.79
C ALA A 490 -5.31 17.52 1.43
N ALA A 491 -5.75 16.84 2.50
CA ALA A 491 -6.82 17.42 3.31
C ALA A 491 -6.41 18.86 3.62
N ALA A 492 -7.27 19.85 3.35
CA ALA A 492 -6.99 21.24 3.61
C ALA A 492 -6.54 21.38 5.06
N VAL A 493 -5.23 21.51 5.25
CA VAL A 493 -4.61 21.62 6.55
C VAL A 493 -4.88 23.06 6.97
N GLY A 494 -5.77 23.25 7.94
CA GLY A 494 -5.93 24.55 8.58
C GLY A 494 -4.55 25.04 9.02
N SER A 495 -4.26 26.33 8.79
CA SER A 495 -3.00 26.97 9.14
C SER A 495 -2.71 26.81 10.64
N GLY A 496 -2.07 25.70 11.03
CA GLY A 496 -1.81 25.35 12.43
C GLY A 496 -2.06 23.88 12.81
N SER A 497 -2.61 23.04 11.93
CA SER A 497 -2.74 21.60 12.17
C SER A 497 -1.72 20.76 11.39
N ARG A 498 -1.42 19.54 11.85
CA ARG A 498 -0.55 18.57 11.16
C ARG A 498 -1.16 17.19 11.19
N GLY A 499 -1.16 16.52 10.05
CA GLY A 499 -1.55 15.11 9.96
C GLY A 499 -0.42 14.20 10.47
N VAL A 500 -0.73 13.35 11.44
CA VAL A 500 0.11 12.23 11.87
C VAL A 500 -0.63 10.94 11.63
N TYR A 501 -0.02 9.98 10.94
CA TYR A 501 -0.70 8.75 10.53
C TYR A 501 0.23 7.55 10.40
N SER A 502 -0.35 6.37 10.51
CA SER A 502 0.31 5.11 10.18
C SER A 502 0.39 4.95 8.65
N PHE A 503 1.57 4.65 8.14
CA PHE A 503 1.84 4.42 6.73
C PHE A 503 2.58 3.08 6.54
N CYS A 504 2.33 2.42 5.40
CA CYS A 504 2.99 1.16 5.03
C CYS A 504 3.02 0.11 6.18
N MET A 505 1.89 -0.07 6.89
CA MET A 505 1.76 -1.02 8.01
C MET A 505 1.95 -2.45 7.52
N CYS A 506 3.00 -3.14 7.93
CA CYS A 506 3.38 -4.49 7.53
C CYS A 506 3.06 -5.50 8.65
N PRO A 507 1.92 -6.20 8.56
CA PRO A 507 1.58 -7.24 9.52
C PRO A 507 2.45 -8.47 9.30
N GLY A 508 2.87 -9.11 10.39
CA GLY A 508 3.75 -10.28 10.38
C GLY A 508 4.98 -10.04 9.50
N GLY A 509 5.56 -8.85 9.60
CA GLY A 509 6.63 -8.36 8.76
C GLY A 509 7.96 -8.16 9.47
N GLN A 510 8.81 -7.33 8.86
CA GLN A 510 10.09 -6.88 9.38
C GLN A 510 10.41 -5.46 8.91
N ILE A 511 11.14 -4.70 9.72
CA ILE A 511 11.75 -3.43 9.34
C ILE A 511 13.00 -3.72 8.52
N VAL A 512 13.21 -2.95 7.45
CA VAL A 512 14.33 -3.14 6.52
C VAL A 512 15.06 -1.83 6.23
N PRO A 513 16.38 -1.86 5.99
CA PRO A 513 17.12 -0.69 5.55
C PRO A 513 16.77 -0.35 4.10
N THR A 514 16.43 0.89 3.83
CA THR A 514 16.24 1.44 2.47
C THR A 514 17.30 2.48 2.15
N SER A 515 18.47 2.32 2.76
CA SER A 515 19.63 3.19 2.55
C SER A 515 20.23 2.93 1.17
N THR A 516 20.62 3.99 0.48
CA THR A 516 21.18 3.96 -0.88
C THR A 516 22.67 4.28 -0.92
N ASN A 517 23.28 4.60 0.23
CA ASN A 517 24.72 4.76 0.42
C ASN A 517 25.06 4.51 1.89
N GLU A 518 26.34 4.50 2.23
CA GLU A 518 26.86 4.18 3.57
C GLU A 518 26.73 5.30 4.61
N ASN A 519 26.51 6.53 4.17
CA ASN A 519 26.49 7.72 5.03
C ASN A 519 25.07 8.10 5.49
N GLU A 520 24.06 7.45 4.93
CA GLU A 520 22.65 7.73 5.15
C GLU A 520 21.95 6.49 5.70
N LEU A 521 21.07 6.67 6.68
CA LEU A 521 20.21 5.62 7.19
C LEU A 521 18.74 5.98 6.97
N CYS A 522 18.10 5.24 6.07
CA CYS A 522 16.65 5.20 5.93
C CYS A 522 16.15 3.77 6.19
N ILE A 523 14.97 3.65 6.78
CA ILE A 523 14.26 2.39 6.98
C ILE A 523 12.89 2.38 6.29
N ASN A 524 12.34 1.18 6.11
CA ASN A 524 10.97 0.91 5.67
C ASN A 524 10.51 -0.43 6.26
N GLY A 525 9.38 -0.98 5.80
CA GLY A 525 8.85 -2.26 6.23
C GLY A 525 8.50 -3.19 5.07
N MET A 526 8.60 -4.49 5.32
CA MET A 526 8.17 -5.53 4.38
C MET A 526 7.53 -6.71 5.10
N SER A 527 6.78 -7.53 4.37
CA SER A 527 6.33 -8.85 4.82
C SER A 527 6.47 -9.88 3.70
N PHE A 528 6.59 -11.14 4.08
CA PHE A 528 6.41 -12.26 3.15
C PHE A 528 4.91 -12.54 2.96
N SER A 529 4.57 -13.31 1.93
CA SER A 529 3.19 -13.62 1.54
C SER A 529 2.37 -14.27 2.65
N ARG A 530 3.01 -14.97 3.59
CA ARG A 530 2.36 -15.61 4.74
C ARG A 530 2.11 -14.67 5.92
N ARG A 531 2.80 -13.52 5.99
CA ARG A 531 2.76 -12.58 7.13
C ARG A 531 2.93 -13.31 8.48
N ASP A 532 3.93 -14.18 8.58
CA ASP A 532 4.11 -15.10 9.71
C ASP A 532 5.28 -14.75 10.65
N SER A 533 5.89 -13.57 10.46
CA SER A 533 6.85 -13.02 11.43
C SER A 533 6.17 -12.74 12.78
N LYS A 534 6.99 -12.64 13.84
CA LYS A 534 6.55 -12.27 15.18
C LYS A 534 6.18 -10.79 15.32
N TRP A 535 6.40 -9.99 14.29
CA TRP A 535 6.42 -8.53 14.38
C TRP A 535 5.37 -7.89 13.50
N ALA A 536 4.66 -6.91 14.05
CA ALA A 536 3.89 -5.92 13.30
C ALA A 536 4.71 -4.63 13.27
N ASN A 537 4.78 -3.94 12.13
CA ASN A 537 5.38 -2.61 12.12
C ASN A 537 4.65 -1.66 11.17
N SER A 538 4.73 -0.36 11.41
CA SER A 538 4.28 0.67 10.47
C SER A 538 5.12 1.91 10.62
N ALA A 539 5.27 2.69 9.54
CA ALA A 539 5.75 4.04 9.69
C ALA A 539 4.69 4.87 10.42
N LEU A 540 5.07 5.59 11.46
CA LEU A 540 4.30 6.65 12.09
C LEU A 540 4.90 7.96 11.59
N VAL A 541 4.18 8.65 10.71
CA VAL A 541 4.73 9.78 9.95
C VAL A 541 3.92 11.04 10.16
N VAL A 542 4.60 12.19 10.10
CA VAL A 542 4.03 13.53 10.17
C VAL A 542 4.21 14.22 8.82
N THR A 543 3.20 14.98 8.40
CA THR A 543 3.29 15.81 7.19
C THR A 543 4.32 16.92 7.36
N VAL A 544 5.22 17.03 6.39
CA VAL A 544 6.21 18.10 6.23
C VAL A 544 5.67 19.10 5.20
N GLN A 545 5.71 20.38 5.55
CA GLN A 545 5.22 21.50 4.75
C GLN A 545 6.37 22.37 4.24
N PRO A 546 6.15 23.22 3.22
CA PRO A 546 7.17 24.13 2.70
C PRO A 546 7.89 24.99 3.75
N SER A 547 7.16 25.44 4.77
CA SER A 547 7.71 26.19 5.90
C SER A 547 8.81 25.42 6.67
N ASP A 548 8.78 24.09 6.68
CA ASP A 548 9.73 23.26 7.42
C ASP A 548 11.11 23.19 6.76
N TRP A 549 11.20 23.44 5.45
CA TRP A 549 12.47 23.48 4.71
C TRP A 549 12.78 24.86 4.12
N GLN A 550 12.01 25.89 4.47
CA GLN A 550 12.22 27.26 3.96
C GLN A 550 13.65 27.76 4.21
N HIS A 551 14.22 27.41 5.38
CA HIS A 551 15.59 27.76 5.75
C HIS A 551 16.67 27.10 4.86
N LEU A 552 16.33 26.04 4.12
CA LEU A 552 17.24 25.34 3.19
C LEU A 552 17.12 25.85 1.74
N VAL A 553 16.09 26.64 1.42
CA VAL A 553 15.85 27.17 0.07
C VAL A 553 17.02 28.02 -0.44
N PRO A 554 17.66 28.90 0.35
CA PRO A 554 18.79 29.70 -0.14
C PRO A 554 19.97 28.85 -0.66
N GLN A 555 20.15 27.63 -0.12
CA GLN A 555 21.27 26.75 -0.46
C GLN A 555 20.90 25.67 -1.49
N HIS A 556 19.65 25.22 -1.48
CA HIS A 556 19.21 24.04 -2.24
C HIS A 556 18.09 24.33 -3.25
N GLY A 557 17.56 25.55 -3.28
CA GLY A 557 16.49 25.96 -4.18
C GLY A 557 15.29 25.01 -4.12
N LEU A 558 14.85 24.55 -5.29
CA LEU A 558 13.72 23.63 -5.45
C LEU A 558 13.94 22.25 -4.80
N LEU A 559 15.18 21.88 -4.50
CA LEU A 559 15.53 20.60 -3.87
C LEU A 559 15.64 20.69 -2.34
N ALA A 560 15.25 21.81 -1.72
CA ALA A 560 15.30 21.99 -0.26
C ALA A 560 14.59 20.88 0.53
N GLY A 561 13.43 20.40 0.06
CA GLY A 561 12.71 19.28 0.70
C GLY A 561 13.50 17.96 0.62
N MET A 562 14.21 17.72 -0.48
CA MET A 562 15.09 16.56 -0.63
C MET A 562 16.32 16.67 0.28
N ALA A 563 16.93 17.86 0.38
CA ALA A 563 18.04 18.10 1.29
C ALA A 563 17.65 17.90 2.76
N LEU A 564 16.41 18.25 3.14
CA LEU A 564 15.87 17.96 4.47
C LEU A 564 15.80 16.45 4.74
N GLN A 565 15.34 15.63 3.77
CA GLN A 565 15.34 14.17 3.90
C GLN A 565 16.76 13.62 4.11
N GLU A 566 17.73 14.08 3.31
CA GLU A 566 19.13 13.69 3.43
C GLU A 566 19.71 14.06 4.80
N GLY A 567 19.35 15.24 5.32
CA GLY A 567 19.74 15.68 6.67
C GLY A 567 19.28 14.72 7.76
N TYR A 568 18.01 14.31 7.73
CA TYR A 568 17.48 13.33 8.69
C TYR A 568 18.12 11.94 8.53
N GLU A 569 18.40 11.51 7.31
CA GLU A 569 19.04 10.21 7.05
C GLU A 569 20.50 10.18 7.56
N ARG A 570 21.26 11.26 7.36
CA ARG A 570 22.62 11.39 7.93
C ARG A 570 22.60 11.44 9.45
N GLU A 571 21.62 12.14 10.03
CA GLU A 571 21.46 12.21 11.48
C GLU A 571 21.10 10.84 12.07
N ALA A 572 20.26 10.05 11.39
CA ALA A 572 19.96 8.68 11.78
C ALA A 572 21.22 7.80 11.75
N ALA A 573 22.04 7.88 10.70
CA ALA A 573 23.29 7.15 10.60
C ALA A 573 24.27 7.53 11.73
N ARG A 574 24.39 8.85 12.01
CA ARG A 574 25.22 9.38 13.10
C ARG A 574 24.79 8.87 14.47
N ARG A 575 23.48 8.94 14.79
CA ARG A 575 22.95 8.45 16.07
C ARG A 575 23.10 6.93 16.19
N GLY A 576 22.89 6.20 15.09
CA GLY A 576 23.14 4.78 14.94
C GLY A 576 24.58 4.38 15.27
N GLY A 577 25.56 5.20 14.89
CA GLY A 577 26.97 5.02 15.24
C GLY A 577 27.75 4.11 14.30
N ALA A 578 27.33 4.01 13.03
CA ALA A 578 27.85 3.17 11.93
C ALA A 578 27.10 1.84 11.72
N ALA A 579 27.54 1.08 10.69
CA ALA A 579 27.06 -0.26 10.36
C ALA A 579 25.55 -0.38 10.12
N PHE A 580 24.90 0.73 9.72
CA PHE A 580 23.45 0.83 9.55
C PHE A 580 22.63 0.47 10.80
N VAL A 581 23.20 0.61 12.00
CA VAL A 581 22.44 0.41 13.25
C VAL A 581 21.39 1.50 13.37
N ALA A 582 20.13 1.14 13.66
CA ALA A 582 19.04 2.11 13.75
C ALA A 582 18.93 2.75 15.15
N PRO A 583 18.86 4.09 15.28
CA PRO A 583 18.52 4.72 16.53
C PRO A 583 17.07 4.39 16.92
N ALA A 584 16.87 3.97 18.17
CA ALA A 584 15.59 3.47 18.64
C ALA A 584 15.27 3.89 20.08
N GLN A 585 13.98 3.95 20.39
CA GLN A 585 13.44 4.32 21.71
C GLN A 585 12.11 3.62 21.97
N ARG A 586 11.86 3.14 23.19
CA ARG A 586 10.53 2.60 23.55
C ARG A 586 9.48 3.70 23.44
N ALA A 587 8.31 3.36 22.90
CA ALA A 587 7.23 4.32 22.70
C ALA A 587 6.72 4.92 24.03
N SER A 588 6.70 4.12 25.10
CA SER A 588 6.33 4.57 26.45
C SER A 588 7.32 5.59 27.03
N ASP A 589 8.62 5.41 26.78
CA ASP A 589 9.67 6.35 27.19
C ASP A 589 9.66 7.63 26.34
N PHE A 590 9.40 7.50 25.03
CA PHE A 590 9.16 8.63 24.15
C PHE A 590 7.95 9.45 24.63
N LEU A 591 6.81 8.81 24.92
CA LEU A 591 5.64 9.51 25.47
C LEU A 591 5.92 10.23 26.79
N ALA A 592 6.85 9.71 27.59
CA ALA A 592 7.18 10.27 28.89
C ALA A 592 8.38 11.23 28.88
N GLY A 593 8.88 11.64 27.71
CA GLY A 593 9.94 12.66 27.64
C GLY A 593 11.32 12.18 28.08
N ARG A 594 11.61 10.87 28.12
CA ARG A 594 12.84 10.34 28.72
C ARG A 594 13.57 9.33 27.83
N PRO A 595 14.91 9.20 27.93
CA PRO A 595 15.65 8.13 27.27
C PRO A 595 15.20 6.75 27.75
N SER A 596 15.29 5.75 26.87
CA SER A 596 15.08 4.36 27.28
C SER A 596 16.28 3.84 28.08
N SER A 597 16.01 3.35 29.30
CA SER A 597 16.98 2.69 30.16
C SER A 597 16.94 1.16 30.01
N GLY A 598 18.04 0.48 30.36
CA GLY A 598 18.12 -0.98 30.26
C GLY A 598 18.05 -1.51 28.83
N GLN A 599 17.71 -2.79 28.68
CA GLN A 599 17.64 -3.45 27.38
C GLN A 599 16.37 -3.01 26.62
N LEU A 600 16.53 -2.63 25.34
CA LEU A 600 15.39 -2.40 24.46
C LEU A 600 14.65 -3.71 24.15
N PRO A 601 13.34 -3.65 23.84
CA PRO A 601 12.62 -4.79 23.28
C PRO A 601 13.36 -5.37 22.06
N PRO A 602 13.24 -6.68 21.80
CA PRO A 602 13.80 -7.25 20.58
C PRO A 602 13.14 -6.59 19.36
N SER A 603 13.86 -6.57 18.25
CA SER A 603 13.39 -5.97 17.00
C SER A 603 13.54 -6.94 15.83
N SER A 604 12.70 -6.78 14.80
CA SER A 604 12.91 -7.43 13.50
C SER A 604 14.07 -6.86 12.69
N TYR A 605 14.53 -5.64 13.01
CA TYR A 605 15.57 -4.94 12.27
C TYR A 605 16.93 -5.62 12.47
N ARG A 606 17.37 -6.37 11.46
CA ARG A 606 18.50 -7.31 11.57
C ARG A 606 19.87 -6.67 11.72
N LEU A 607 20.02 -5.40 11.32
CA LEU A 607 21.29 -4.67 11.42
C LEU A 607 21.53 -4.10 12.82
N GLY A 608 20.57 -4.27 13.73
CA GLY A 608 20.69 -3.88 15.13
C GLY A 608 20.10 -2.51 15.42
N VAL A 609 19.77 -2.29 16.69
CA VAL A 609 19.19 -1.04 17.18
C VAL A 609 20.02 -0.47 18.32
N LYS A 610 20.04 0.86 18.44
CA LYS A 610 20.76 1.57 19.49
C LYS A 610 19.84 2.52 20.23
N ALA A 611 19.77 2.33 21.55
CA ALA A 611 19.00 3.21 22.43
C ALA A 611 19.50 4.65 22.31
N THR A 612 18.63 5.53 21.80
CA THR A 612 18.90 6.95 21.62
C THR A 612 17.64 7.75 21.95
N SER A 613 17.79 8.99 22.42
CA SER A 613 16.65 9.91 22.47
C SER A 613 16.19 10.24 21.04
N LEU A 614 14.90 10.09 20.77
CA LEU A 614 14.27 10.51 19.52
C LEU A 614 13.50 11.83 19.66
N HIS A 615 13.44 12.41 20.87
CA HIS A 615 12.73 13.68 21.13
C HIS A 615 13.30 14.87 20.36
N ASP A 616 14.62 14.89 20.20
CA ASP A 616 15.40 15.91 19.52
C ASP A 616 15.83 15.45 18.12
N PHE A 617 15.22 14.38 17.58
CA PHE A 617 15.53 13.90 16.23
C PHE A 617 14.88 14.76 15.14
N TYR A 618 13.59 15.06 15.32
CA TYR A 618 12.83 15.97 14.46
C TYR A 618 12.65 17.34 15.16
N PRO A 619 12.31 18.41 14.41
CA PRO A 619 12.00 19.70 14.98
C PRO A 619 10.93 19.63 16.09
N PRO A 620 10.98 20.48 17.13
CA PRO A 620 10.11 20.39 18.30
C PRO A 620 8.61 20.31 17.98
N HIS A 621 8.15 21.04 16.97
CA HIS A 621 6.74 21.03 16.57
C HIS A 621 6.30 19.68 15.95
N MET A 622 7.20 18.96 15.27
CA MET A 622 6.93 17.62 14.75
C MET A 622 6.96 16.58 15.87
N THR A 623 7.94 16.66 16.78
CA THR A 623 8.00 15.80 17.97
C THR A 623 6.74 15.94 18.81
N ALA A 624 6.28 17.17 19.07
CA ALA A 624 5.06 17.43 19.80
C ALA A 624 3.82 16.81 19.12
N ALA A 625 3.75 16.87 17.79
CA ALA A 625 2.69 16.21 17.02
C ALA A 625 2.74 14.68 17.16
N PHE A 626 3.93 14.07 17.13
CA PHE A 626 4.09 12.63 17.37
C PHE A 626 3.62 12.21 18.76
N VAL A 627 3.98 12.97 19.80
CA VAL A 627 3.55 12.70 21.18
C VAL A 627 2.01 12.74 21.27
N ALA A 628 1.39 13.82 20.78
CA ALA A 628 -0.07 13.97 20.80
C ALA A 628 -0.78 12.82 20.04
N ALA A 629 -0.25 12.44 18.88
CA ALA A 629 -0.80 11.36 18.06
C ALA A 629 -0.64 10.00 18.75
N LEU A 630 0.52 9.67 19.30
CA LEU A 630 0.74 8.42 20.04
C LEU A 630 -0.15 8.31 21.28
N GLN A 631 -0.35 9.40 22.02
CA GLN A 631 -1.32 9.42 23.13
C GLN A 631 -2.74 9.11 22.65
N ARG A 632 -3.16 9.70 21.52
CA ARG A 632 -4.47 9.42 20.92
C ARG A 632 -4.59 7.98 20.43
N PHE A 633 -3.58 7.48 19.73
CA PHE A 633 -3.56 6.11 19.23
C PHE A 633 -3.56 5.09 20.36
N ASN A 634 -2.86 5.35 21.46
CA ASN A 634 -2.91 4.50 22.65
C ASN A 634 -4.29 4.54 23.34
N ARG A 635 -5.06 5.65 23.23
CA ARG A 635 -6.46 5.65 23.70
C ARG A 635 -7.38 4.86 22.77
N GLN A 636 -7.11 4.86 21.46
CA GLN A 636 -7.89 4.11 20.46
C GLN A 636 -7.59 2.61 20.50
N MET A 637 -6.33 2.25 20.76
CA MET A 637 -5.82 0.88 20.89
C MET A 637 -4.96 0.80 22.17
N PRO A 638 -5.57 0.58 23.35
CA PRO A 638 -4.86 0.51 24.63
C PRO A 638 -3.68 -0.46 24.63
N GLY A 639 -2.45 0.04 24.80
CA GLY A 639 -1.23 -0.75 24.74
C GLY A 639 -0.39 -0.51 23.48
N PHE A 640 -0.95 0.17 22.47
CA PHE A 640 -0.24 0.51 21.23
C PHE A 640 1.04 1.33 21.45
N ALA A 641 1.10 2.16 22.51
CA ALA A 641 2.31 2.91 22.87
C ALA A 641 2.91 2.45 24.21
N GLY A 642 2.76 1.16 24.54
CA GLY A 642 3.31 0.56 25.76
C GLY A 642 4.80 0.19 25.68
N ASP A 643 5.30 -0.51 26.69
CA ASP A 643 6.73 -0.85 26.82
C ASP A 643 7.26 -1.85 25.78
N GLN A 644 6.35 -2.59 25.12
CA GLN A 644 6.67 -3.52 24.04
C GLN A 644 6.70 -2.85 22.65
N ALA A 645 6.31 -1.58 22.56
CA ALA A 645 6.33 -0.82 21.32
C ALA A 645 7.68 -0.10 21.16
N LEU A 646 8.36 -0.31 20.03
CA LEU A 646 9.69 0.26 19.76
C LEU A 646 9.64 1.19 18.53
N LEU A 647 10.07 2.45 18.72
CA LEU A 647 10.24 3.43 17.65
C LEU A 647 11.65 3.33 17.08
N HIS A 648 11.77 3.38 15.76
CA HIS A 648 13.03 3.34 15.01
C HIS A 648 13.11 4.54 14.06
N ALA A 649 14.27 5.19 13.97
CA ALA A 649 14.52 6.23 12.98
C ALA A 649 15.45 5.73 11.85
N ALA A 650 15.36 6.26 10.62
CA ALA A 650 14.41 7.26 10.14
C ALA A 650 13.61 6.74 8.93
N GLU A 651 12.30 7.01 8.92
CA GLU A 651 11.46 6.80 7.74
C GLU A 651 11.25 8.16 7.06
N THR A 652 11.98 8.45 5.99
CA THR A 652 12.02 9.78 5.36
C THR A 652 11.45 9.80 3.94
N ARG A 653 11.37 8.63 3.30
CA ARG A 653 11.05 8.49 1.88
C ARG A 653 9.65 7.92 1.67
N THR A 654 8.61 8.58 2.18
CA THR A 654 7.21 8.10 2.06
C THR A 654 6.55 8.42 0.72
N SER A 655 7.03 9.50 0.06
CA SER A 655 6.62 9.94 -1.27
C SER A 655 7.66 10.92 -1.82
N ALA A 656 7.58 11.27 -3.11
CA ALA A 656 8.50 12.25 -3.69
C ALA A 656 8.38 13.63 -3.03
N PRO A 657 9.53 14.27 -2.71
CA PRO A 657 9.59 15.64 -2.18
C PRO A 657 9.39 16.70 -3.29
N ILE A 658 9.23 16.27 -4.53
CA ILE A 658 9.02 17.09 -5.71
C ILE A 658 7.95 16.48 -6.62
N ARG A 659 7.42 17.29 -7.54
CA ARG A 659 6.66 16.86 -8.71
C ARG A 659 7.39 17.36 -9.95
N ILE A 660 7.60 16.49 -10.94
CA ILE A 660 8.14 16.90 -12.24
C ILE A 660 6.95 17.27 -13.10
N ASP A 661 6.83 18.53 -13.49
CA ASP A 661 5.60 19.03 -14.09
C ASP A 661 5.40 18.49 -15.51
N ARG A 662 4.21 17.92 -15.75
CA ARG A 662 3.77 17.38 -17.04
C ARG A 662 2.35 17.81 -17.36
N HIS A 663 2.04 17.89 -18.64
CA HIS A 663 0.70 18.24 -19.12
C HIS A 663 -0.33 17.16 -18.73
N PRO A 664 -1.54 17.51 -18.27
CA PRO A 664 -2.51 16.53 -17.73
C PRO A 664 -3.03 15.52 -18.77
N THR A 665 -3.05 15.90 -20.05
CA THR A 665 -3.57 15.08 -21.16
C THR A 665 -2.47 14.32 -21.92
N SER A 666 -1.48 15.01 -22.51
CA SER A 666 -0.36 14.36 -23.21
C SER A 666 0.63 13.65 -22.29
N LEU A 667 0.63 13.97 -20.98
CA LEU A 667 1.54 13.42 -19.97
C LEU A 667 3.03 13.70 -20.25
N GLU A 668 3.33 14.52 -21.24
CA GLU A 668 4.66 15.03 -21.59
C GLU A 668 5.05 16.19 -20.65
N SER A 669 6.33 16.34 -20.34
CA SER A 669 6.86 17.44 -19.54
C SER A 669 6.46 18.79 -20.15
N VAL A 670 6.09 19.74 -19.29
CA VAL A 670 5.67 21.08 -19.74
C VAL A 670 6.82 21.93 -20.28
N SER A 671 8.06 21.59 -19.94
CA SER A 671 9.26 22.37 -20.26
C SER A 671 10.26 21.64 -21.15
N LEU A 672 10.14 20.31 -21.30
CA LEU A 672 11.05 19.52 -22.14
C LEU A 672 10.27 18.50 -22.98
N PRO A 673 9.92 18.85 -24.23
CA PRO A 673 9.22 17.93 -25.12
C PRO A 673 10.03 16.65 -25.40
N GLY A 674 9.34 15.52 -25.42
CA GLY A 674 9.86 14.17 -25.51
C GLY A 674 10.11 13.49 -24.16
N LEU A 675 10.04 14.24 -23.04
CA LEU A 675 10.17 13.67 -21.69
C LEU A 675 8.79 13.37 -21.11
N TYR A 676 8.58 12.17 -20.57
CA TYR A 676 7.33 11.76 -19.92
C TYR A 676 7.60 11.37 -18.46
N PRO A 677 7.47 12.31 -17.50
CA PRO A 677 7.62 12.01 -16.09
C PRO A 677 6.53 11.04 -15.62
N CYS A 678 6.89 9.96 -14.92
CA CYS A 678 5.95 8.90 -14.58
C CYS A 678 6.15 8.32 -13.16
N GLY A 679 5.04 7.93 -12.54
CA GLY A 679 5.02 7.20 -11.28
C GLY A 679 5.39 8.04 -10.04
N GLU A 680 5.80 7.35 -8.98
CA GLU A 680 6.03 7.97 -7.67
C GLU A 680 7.19 8.97 -7.70
N GLY A 681 8.25 8.69 -8.46
CA GLY A 681 9.41 9.59 -8.60
C GLY A 681 9.06 10.93 -9.25
N ALA A 682 8.06 10.95 -10.14
CA ALA A 682 7.56 12.17 -10.75
C ALA A 682 6.48 12.88 -9.91
N GLY A 683 6.03 12.28 -8.80
CA GLY A 683 5.01 12.84 -7.92
C GLY A 683 3.55 12.53 -8.31
N TYR A 684 3.31 11.59 -9.22
CA TYR A 684 1.95 11.25 -9.73
C TYR A 684 1.37 9.95 -9.18
N ALA A 685 2.13 9.21 -8.38
CA ALA A 685 1.69 7.97 -7.73
C ALA A 685 2.22 7.86 -6.29
N GLY A 686 1.79 6.84 -5.56
CA GLY A 686 2.16 6.65 -4.14
C GLY A 686 2.04 5.20 -3.67
N GLY A 687 2.29 4.26 -4.58
CA GLY A 687 2.20 2.82 -4.34
C GLY A 687 2.29 2.01 -5.63
N ILE A 688 2.35 0.69 -5.51
CA ILE A 688 2.54 -0.23 -6.64
C ILE A 688 1.46 -0.04 -7.70
N VAL A 689 0.19 -0.13 -7.31
CA VAL A 689 -0.94 -0.08 -8.25
C VAL A 689 -1.09 1.29 -8.89
N SER A 690 -1.01 2.38 -8.13
CA SER A 690 -1.11 3.73 -8.72
C SER A 690 0.06 4.04 -9.65
N SER A 691 1.26 3.53 -9.35
CA SER A 691 2.41 3.69 -10.25
C SER A 691 2.24 2.90 -11.53
N ALA A 692 1.77 1.64 -11.44
CA ALA A 692 1.46 0.82 -12.61
C ALA A 692 0.36 1.43 -13.49
N VAL A 693 -0.71 1.97 -12.87
CA VAL A 693 -1.75 2.69 -13.60
C VAL A 693 -1.19 3.94 -14.29
N ASP A 694 -0.31 4.69 -13.64
CA ASP A 694 0.34 5.84 -14.28
C ASP A 694 1.22 5.41 -15.46
N GLY A 695 1.94 4.29 -15.31
CA GLY A 695 2.71 3.65 -16.38
C GLY A 695 1.86 3.25 -17.58
N LEU A 696 0.71 2.59 -17.33
CA LEU A 696 -0.27 2.25 -18.37
C LEU A 696 -0.72 3.48 -19.14
N ARG A 697 -1.06 4.56 -18.44
CA ARG A 697 -1.51 5.82 -19.06
C ARG A 697 -0.43 6.41 -19.95
N VAL A 698 0.80 6.55 -19.44
CA VAL A 698 1.92 7.10 -20.21
C VAL A 698 2.25 6.24 -21.42
N GLY A 699 2.33 4.91 -21.24
CA GLY A 699 2.60 3.98 -22.35
C GLY A 699 1.51 4.02 -23.41
N ALA A 700 0.24 4.07 -23.01
CA ALA A 700 -0.90 4.17 -23.93
C ALA A 700 -0.90 5.47 -24.72
N THR A 701 -0.63 6.61 -24.06
CA THR A 701 -0.55 7.91 -24.74
C THR A 701 0.56 7.92 -25.79
N ILE A 702 1.77 7.48 -25.44
CA ILE A 702 2.89 7.43 -26.40
C ILE A 702 2.60 6.45 -27.54
N ALA A 703 2.05 5.27 -27.24
CA ALA A 703 1.69 4.30 -28.26
C ALA A 703 0.65 4.85 -29.23
N ALA A 704 -0.39 5.52 -28.72
CA ALA A 704 -1.42 6.13 -29.55
C ALA A 704 -0.85 7.21 -30.49
N GLU A 705 0.05 8.07 -30.00
CA GLU A 705 0.75 9.05 -30.83
C GLU A 705 1.58 8.41 -31.94
N LEU A 706 2.29 7.30 -31.65
CA LEU A 706 3.21 6.67 -32.58
C LEU A 706 2.52 5.77 -33.60
N THR A 707 1.45 5.07 -33.20
CA THR A 707 0.79 4.07 -34.06
C THR A 707 -0.52 4.56 -34.67
N GLY A 708 -1.03 5.73 -34.25
CA GLY A 708 -2.35 6.24 -34.66
C GLY A 708 -3.53 5.36 -34.22
N ARG A 709 -3.31 4.43 -33.28
CA ARG A 709 -4.35 3.56 -32.73
C ARG A 709 -4.83 4.16 -31.43
N ASP A 710 -6.14 4.26 -31.25
CA ASP A 710 -6.66 4.63 -29.94
C ASP A 710 -6.47 3.47 -28.96
N LEU A 711 -5.44 3.61 -28.14
CA LEU A 711 -5.09 2.71 -27.05
C LEU A 711 -5.43 3.34 -25.71
N THR A 712 -6.25 4.42 -25.68
CA THR A 712 -6.82 4.89 -24.42
C THR A 712 -7.40 3.70 -23.67
N ILE A 713 -7.32 3.76 -22.34
CA ILE A 713 -7.71 2.69 -21.42
C ILE A 713 -9.21 2.41 -21.61
N ALA A 714 -9.52 1.66 -22.66
CA ALA A 714 -10.81 1.16 -23.02
C ALA A 714 -10.84 -0.26 -22.47
N SER A 715 -11.90 -0.54 -21.73
CA SER A 715 -12.17 -1.73 -20.93
C SER A 715 -12.16 -3.08 -21.66
N ASN A 716 -11.66 -3.20 -22.90
CA ASN A 716 -11.92 -4.36 -23.76
C ASN A 716 -10.82 -4.74 -24.76
N ALA A 717 -9.52 -4.64 -24.41
CA ALA A 717 -8.46 -5.08 -25.32
C ALA A 717 -7.36 -5.93 -24.65
N PHE A 718 -7.68 -7.18 -24.32
CA PHE A 718 -6.69 -8.25 -24.20
C PHE A 718 -7.16 -9.49 -24.96
N LYS A 719 -7.04 -9.46 -26.29
CA LYS A 719 -7.14 -10.65 -27.14
C LYS A 719 -5.74 -11.11 -27.52
N GLY A 720 -5.33 -12.22 -26.90
CA GLY A 720 -4.44 -13.22 -27.49
C GLY A 720 -2.94 -12.96 -27.40
N VAL A 721 -2.27 -13.61 -26.43
CA VAL A 721 -0.93 -14.23 -26.57
C VAL A 721 -0.85 -15.40 -25.58
N LYS A 722 -0.46 -16.60 -26.03
CA LYS A 722 -0.23 -17.81 -25.21
C LYS A 722 1.23 -17.91 -24.76
N ALA A 723 1.47 -18.28 -23.50
CA ALA A 723 2.74 -18.79 -23.00
C ALA A 723 2.82 -20.31 -23.25
N THR A 724 3.95 -20.77 -23.77
CA THR A 724 4.34 -22.18 -23.90
C THR A 724 4.58 -22.81 -22.52
N TYR A 725 4.07 -24.03 -22.32
CA TYR A 725 4.22 -24.86 -21.13
C TYR A 725 5.67 -25.24 -20.82
#